data_AF-A0A1U9WWZ8-F1
#
_entry.id   AF-A0A1U9WWZ8-F1
#
_cell.length_a   1.000
_cell.length_b   1.000
_cell.length_c   1.000
_cell.angle_alpha   90.00
_cell.angle_beta   90.00
_cell.angle_gamma   90.00
#
_symmetry.space_group_name_H-M   'P 1'
#
loop_
_entity.id
_entity.type
_entity.pdbx_description
1 polymer ?
#
loop_
_entity_poly.entity_id
_entity_poly.type
_entity_poly.pdbx_seq_one_letter_code
_entity_poly.pdbx_strand_id
1 'polypeptide(L)'
;MSSSNLPPNSSDLASGLAALKQKDYQQAIAFLEPIAQSQDSGQFKAQMGLVIAYERTGNTKLAINLCQSLTQSQQENIKNWATDYLRKLLKRNPPKPQNINPNIEPQSSELPPISETGFIPLNPNLQPTKAKSTLAKTPKLSSPAPPKNSPNPSLSQPTPLNIKKTEKIPPNSKAKIPVSPINLEPEIISPPPPPPVQEWQWRQAGRATNWQQLKPLQSSLFKLEQLLMAVGLTWFIPIIFAFINNSLNQIWIWQPILNTWEQLSRQPWQIVLIILFIFAVGWIWQTSRLFAELFLTVLAIIWLTPRLLEELMKLTNDGLSWLPIVQPIPLFYYNPTQTVYITIFGLFLFSPWLWDGLLKLSYGLKPLPLTTLFNQSQETNKLLRNYCQKKKFKVPQIKLLPIDDPVIFSYGSLRRFARIVVSQGLLDQLTEDEIAVIFAREIATIGEWDFAVMSFATLVSQIPYLIYWYLAELTEKLPNLNIPIPASIRGILYQILNAIAIFICPLCYGLYKLLRFPSLYLSRRRVYYSDRIACNLTGNPNALSRALLKITMKLSQTIQNQGQTNFILESFDRLIPINHQQALTFGSLTAYRSINSLLTWDLTNCYTPELTLNQSHPLIGERLKILGLYANYWKLEPEFDLSNITPAKPPKLLTNNSPLLLQGAPFFGIPAGMIIGGIIWLMGGVCSLLGLWQLEWLWGDYWIMAGSITIGCGLGILTRINYFFPEIKPPNILNQPNLSDLVSNPQTIPVDSQPICLRGQLLGRRGLRNTFAQDLILQTPSGIIKLHYLPEKTHLTNFLPRIRHPHELITQNIKVTGWWRRGAIPWVDVETLETSDSRTVLRGGHPLWSTILAVILTLSGVYLASQGGW
;
A
#
# COMPACT_ATOMS: atom_id res chain seq x y z
N MET A 1 -55.10 -25.28 27.17
CA MET A 1 -55.11 -26.63 27.74
C MET A 1 -53.91 -27.36 27.12
N SER A 2 -52.73 -27.29 27.74
CA SER A 2 -52.23 -28.25 28.75
C SER A 2 -52.17 -29.67 28.15
N SER A 3 -51.09 -30.46 28.09
CA SER A 3 -49.72 -30.44 28.62
C SER A 3 -49.32 -31.93 28.65
N SER A 4 -48.27 -32.34 27.95
CA SER A 4 -47.45 -33.53 28.30
C SER A 4 -46.16 -33.43 27.50
N ASN A 5 -45.09 -32.82 28.01
CA ASN A 5 -44.18 -33.34 29.05
C ASN A 5 -43.95 -34.85 28.94
N LEU A 6 -42.83 -35.23 28.32
CA LEU A 6 -41.95 -36.35 28.67
C LEU A 6 -40.62 -36.21 27.90
N PRO A 7 -39.46 -36.02 28.57
CA PRO A 7 -38.14 -36.31 28.00
C PRO A 7 -37.60 -37.66 28.55
N PRO A 8 -36.46 -38.19 28.09
CA PRO A 8 -36.22 -38.80 26.77
C PRO A 8 -35.60 -40.23 26.92
N ASN A 9 -35.08 -40.80 25.83
CA ASN A 9 -34.01 -41.84 25.81
C ASN A 9 -34.41 -43.33 25.92
N SER A 10 -34.75 -43.96 24.79
CA SER A 10 -34.21 -45.29 24.36
C SER A 10 -34.98 -45.93 23.18
N SER A 11 -36.28 -45.66 23.04
CA SER A 11 -37.13 -46.26 21.99
C SER A 11 -36.77 -45.80 20.58
N ASP A 12 -36.39 -44.53 20.41
CA ASP A 12 -36.26 -43.92 19.09
C ASP A 12 -34.90 -44.24 18.44
N LEU A 13 -33.86 -44.41 19.25
CA LEU A 13 -32.56 -44.90 18.78
C LEU A 13 -32.64 -46.37 18.36
N ALA A 14 -33.36 -47.20 19.14
CA ALA A 14 -33.59 -48.60 18.77
C ALA A 14 -34.41 -48.69 17.47
N SER A 15 -35.42 -47.83 17.31
CA SER A 15 -36.25 -47.74 16.09
C SER A 15 -35.45 -47.26 14.88
N GLY A 16 -34.60 -46.23 15.04
CA GLY A 16 -33.72 -45.75 13.98
C GLY A 16 -32.67 -46.77 13.56
N LEU A 17 -32.08 -47.51 14.51
CA LEU A 17 -31.14 -48.60 14.20
C LEU A 17 -31.85 -49.84 13.61
N ALA A 18 -33.11 -50.11 13.99
CA ALA A 18 -33.92 -51.16 13.39
C ALA A 18 -34.27 -50.85 11.93
N ALA A 19 -34.69 -49.61 11.64
CA ALA A 19 -34.95 -49.12 10.28
C ALA A 19 -33.69 -49.22 9.40
N LEU A 20 -32.51 -48.90 9.96
CA LEU A 20 -31.23 -49.06 9.28
C LEU A 20 -30.92 -50.53 8.94
N LYS A 21 -31.22 -51.46 9.85
CA LYS A 21 -31.09 -52.91 9.59
C LYS A 21 -32.09 -53.41 8.54
N GLN A 22 -33.28 -52.82 8.48
CA GLN A 22 -34.32 -53.11 7.48
C GLN A 22 -34.05 -52.45 6.11
N LYS A 23 -32.94 -51.69 5.97
CA LYS A 23 -32.57 -50.92 4.77
C LYS A 23 -33.54 -49.79 4.41
N ASP A 24 -34.40 -49.37 5.34
CA ASP A 24 -35.21 -48.16 5.19
C ASP A 24 -34.41 -46.94 5.68
N TYR A 25 -33.56 -46.44 4.78
CA TYR A 25 -32.59 -45.40 5.12
C TYR A 25 -33.23 -44.02 5.32
N GLN A 26 -34.38 -43.74 4.71
CA GLN A 26 -35.06 -42.45 4.86
C GLN A 26 -35.71 -42.34 6.24
N GLN A 27 -36.39 -43.39 6.70
CA GLN A 27 -36.91 -43.44 8.06
C GLN A 27 -35.78 -43.45 9.10
N ALA A 28 -34.69 -44.18 8.84
CA ALA A 28 -33.53 -44.17 9.72
C ALA A 28 -32.92 -42.76 9.90
N ILE A 29 -32.86 -41.94 8.83
CA ILE A 29 -32.39 -40.55 8.94
C ILE A 29 -33.33 -39.71 9.81
N ALA A 30 -34.64 -39.81 9.58
CA ALA A 30 -35.65 -39.05 10.33
C ALA A 30 -35.60 -39.32 11.85
N PHE A 31 -35.34 -40.57 12.25
CA PHE A 31 -35.23 -40.92 13.67
C PHE A 31 -33.85 -40.62 14.28
N LEU A 32 -32.76 -40.74 13.51
CA LEU A 32 -31.40 -40.61 14.04
C LEU A 32 -30.86 -39.17 14.02
N GLU A 33 -31.31 -38.31 13.10
CA GLU A 33 -30.87 -36.91 12.97
C GLU A 33 -31.12 -36.05 14.23
N PRO A 34 -32.31 -36.05 14.86
CA PRO A 34 -32.53 -35.29 16.08
C PRO A 34 -31.69 -35.81 17.26
N ILE A 35 -31.42 -37.12 17.33
CA ILE A 35 -30.61 -37.74 18.40
C ILE A 35 -29.12 -37.46 18.21
N ALA A 36 -28.66 -37.33 16.96
CA ALA A 36 -27.27 -36.97 16.67
C ALA A 36 -26.92 -35.54 17.11
N GLN A 37 -27.93 -34.69 17.28
CA GLN A 37 -27.81 -33.31 17.76
C GLN A 37 -27.99 -33.17 19.28
N SER A 38 -28.51 -34.19 19.98
CA SER A 38 -28.62 -34.18 21.45
C SER A 38 -27.32 -34.66 22.13
N GLN A 39 -27.06 -34.23 23.37
CA GLN A 39 -25.87 -34.63 24.16
C GLN A 39 -26.08 -35.95 24.93
N ASP A 40 -27.02 -36.80 24.51
CA ASP A 40 -27.37 -38.03 25.22
C ASP A 40 -26.37 -39.17 24.96
N SER A 41 -26.37 -40.19 25.84
CA SER A 41 -25.50 -41.38 25.77
C SER A 41 -25.64 -42.19 24.47
N GLY A 42 -26.68 -41.93 23.67
CA GLY A 42 -26.93 -42.53 22.36
C GLY A 42 -26.39 -41.74 21.15
N GLN A 43 -25.90 -40.51 21.35
CA GLN A 43 -25.54 -39.56 20.28
C GLN A 43 -24.57 -40.18 19.26
N PHE A 44 -23.48 -40.79 19.74
CA PHE A 44 -22.47 -41.36 18.86
C PHE A 44 -22.98 -42.56 18.07
N LYS A 45 -23.84 -43.41 18.66
CA LYS A 45 -24.47 -44.53 17.95
C LYS A 45 -25.42 -44.03 16.86
N ALA A 46 -26.15 -42.95 17.12
CA ALA A 46 -26.99 -42.29 16.12
C ALA A 46 -26.16 -41.67 15.00
N GLN A 47 -25.07 -40.97 15.32
CA GLN A 47 -24.13 -40.40 14.34
C GLN A 47 -23.50 -41.48 13.45
N MET A 48 -23.04 -42.60 14.03
CA MET A 48 -22.51 -43.74 13.26
C MET A 48 -23.57 -44.34 12.32
N GLY A 49 -24.82 -44.46 12.77
CA GLY A 49 -25.95 -44.88 11.94
C GLY A 49 -26.26 -43.92 10.80
N LEU A 50 -26.19 -42.61 11.05
CA LEU A 50 -26.38 -41.58 10.02
C LEU A 50 -25.30 -41.60 8.95
N VAL A 51 -24.03 -41.86 9.29
CA VAL A 51 -22.97 -42.01 8.27
C VAL A 51 -23.35 -43.10 7.27
N ILE A 52 -23.84 -44.23 7.76
CA ILE A 52 -24.23 -45.37 6.92
C ILE A 52 -25.48 -45.02 6.10
N ALA A 53 -26.47 -44.38 6.70
CA ALA A 53 -27.70 -43.99 6.00
C ALA A 53 -27.43 -42.93 4.92
N TYR A 54 -26.58 -41.94 5.18
CA TYR A 54 -26.16 -40.92 4.20
C TYR A 54 -25.33 -41.49 3.05
N GLU A 55 -24.47 -42.48 3.31
CA GLU A 55 -23.76 -43.20 2.24
C GLU A 55 -24.76 -43.92 1.34
N ARG A 56 -25.74 -44.63 1.93
CA ARG A 56 -26.70 -45.47 1.18
C ARG A 56 -27.77 -44.69 0.43
N THR A 57 -28.07 -43.47 0.88
CA THR A 57 -28.98 -42.54 0.20
C THR A 57 -28.29 -41.67 -0.86
N GLY A 58 -26.98 -41.83 -1.06
CA GLY A 58 -26.21 -41.09 -2.07
C GLY A 58 -25.70 -39.72 -1.62
N ASN A 59 -25.95 -39.31 -0.37
CA ASN A 59 -25.47 -38.05 0.19
C ASN A 59 -24.05 -38.16 0.76
N THR A 60 -23.11 -38.51 -0.12
CA THR A 60 -21.72 -38.86 0.23
C THR A 60 -20.95 -37.72 0.88
N LYS A 61 -21.25 -36.46 0.56
CA LYS A 61 -20.62 -35.29 1.17
C LYS A 61 -20.99 -35.15 2.66
N LEU A 62 -22.27 -35.32 3.00
CA LEU A 62 -22.71 -35.28 4.41
C LEU A 62 -22.14 -36.47 5.18
N ALA A 63 -22.09 -37.66 4.58
CA ALA A 63 -21.47 -38.83 5.18
C ALA A 63 -19.97 -38.60 5.47
N ILE A 64 -19.22 -37.98 4.54
CA ILE A 64 -17.79 -37.66 4.73
C ILE A 64 -17.60 -36.63 5.86
N ASN A 65 -18.36 -35.54 5.86
CA ASN A 65 -18.24 -34.48 6.88
C ASN A 65 -18.56 -35.01 8.28
N LEU A 66 -19.63 -35.78 8.41
CA LEU A 66 -20.05 -36.35 9.71
C LEU A 66 -19.09 -37.46 10.16
N CYS A 67 -18.50 -38.23 9.24
CA CYS A 67 -17.46 -39.20 9.56
C CYS A 67 -16.15 -38.50 9.98
N GLN A 68 -15.78 -37.38 9.34
CA GLN A 68 -14.63 -36.56 9.73
C GLN A 68 -14.80 -35.94 11.12
N SER A 69 -15.99 -35.46 11.49
CA SER A 69 -16.24 -34.97 12.85
C SER A 69 -16.10 -36.09 13.89
N LEU A 70 -16.53 -37.32 13.57
CA LEU A 70 -16.36 -38.49 14.45
C LEU A 70 -14.88 -38.88 14.67
N THR A 71 -13.97 -38.59 13.73
CA THR A 71 -12.53 -38.82 13.92
C THR A 71 -11.89 -37.90 14.98
N GLN A 72 -12.56 -36.82 15.34
CA GLN A 72 -12.13 -35.86 16.36
C GLN A 72 -12.71 -36.16 17.75
N SER A 73 -13.50 -37.23 17.90
CA SER A 73 -14.11 -37.62 19.18
C SER A 73 -13.09 -38.13 20.20
N GLN A 74 -13.35 -37.90 21.50
CA GLN A 74 -12.47 -38.32 22.60
C GLN A 74 -12.55 -39.82 22.93
N GLN A 75 -13.52 -40.55 22.37
CA GLN A 75 -13.68 -41.99 22.59
C GLN A 75 -12.91 -42.80 21.54
N GLU A 76 -11.94 -43.59 21.98
CA GLU A 76 -10.99 -44.31 21.13
C GLU A 76 -11.68 -45.31 20.18
N ASN A 77 -12.72 -46.01 20.64
CA ASN A 77 -13.50 -46.95 19.83
C ASN A 77 -14.19 -46.30 18.62
N ILE A 78 -14.73 -45.09 18.78
CA ILE A 78 -15.45 -44.36 17.72
C ILE A 78 -14.46 -43.74 16.75
N LYS A 79 -13.35 -43.19 17.26
CA LYS A 79 -12.27 -42.67 16.43
C LYS A 79 -11.66 -43.74 15.53
N ASN A 80 -11.41 -44.94 16.06
CA ASN A 80 -10.91 -46.07 15.27
C ASN A 80 -11.93 -46.54 14.23
N TRP A 81 -13.21 -46.64 14.60
CA TRP A 81 -14.27 -46.96 13.64
C TRP A 81 -14.39 -45.90 12.54
N ALA A 82 -14.42 -44.62 12.88
CA ALA A 82 -14.60 -43.52 11.94
C ALA A 82 -13.41 -43.39 10.98
N THR A 83 -12.18 -43.57 11.46
CA THR A 83 -10.99 -43.55 10.60
C THR A 83 -10.96 -44.70 9.59
N ASP A 84 -11.32 -45.91 10.03
CA ASP A 84 -11.42 -47.07 9.13
C ASP A 84 -12.59 -46.95 8.15
N TYR A 85 -13.74 -46.41 8.59
CA TYR A 85 -14.89 -46.20 7.74
C TYR A 85 -14.63 -45.11 6.70
N LEU A 86 -14.03 -43.98 7.09
CA LEU A 86 -13.63 -42.90 6.20
C LEU A 86 -12.67 -43.39 5.12
N ARG A 87 -11.70 -44.23 5.48
CA ARG A 87 -10.77 -44.85 4.52
C ARG A 87 -11.52 -45.71 3.49
N LYS A 88 -12.50 -46.51 3.94
CA LYS A 88 -13.36 -47.32 3.04
C LYS A 88 -14.25 -46.45 2.15
N LEU A 89 -14.80 -45.38 2.70
CA LEU A 89 -15.71 -44.45 2.01
C LEU A 89 -14.96 -43.67 0.92
N LEU A 90 -13.76 -43.14 1.21
CA LEU A 90 -12.91 -42.47 0.22
C LEU A 90 -12.37 -43.41 -0.86
N LYS A 91 -12.16 -44.68 -0.54
CA LYS A 91 -11.77 -45.70 -1.53
C LYS A 91 -12.91 -46.04 -2.50
N ARG A 92 -14.16 -46.07 -2.02
CA ARG A 92 -15.36 -46.32 -2.83
C ARG A 92 -15.80 -45.10 -3.63
N ASN A 93 -15.60 -43.91 -3.06
CA ASN A 93 -15.94 -42.62 -3.65
C ASN A 93 -14.69 -41.74 -3.74
N PRO A 94 -13.76 -42.02 -4.67
CA PRO A 94 -12.59 -41.19 -4.86
C PRO A 94 -13.02 -39.75 -5.24
N PRO A 95 -12.41 -38.71 -4.64
CA PRO A 95 -12.73 -37.34 -5.00
C PRO A 95 -12.45 -37.13 -6.49
N LYS A 96 -13.49 -36.77 -7.26
CA LYS A 96 -13.36 -36.56 -8.72
C LYS A 96 -12.29 -35.47 -9.00
N PRO A 97 -11.30 -35.72 -9.87
CA PRO A 97 -10.46 -34.65 -10.41
C PRO A 97 -11.35 -33.72 -11.26
N GLN A 98 -11.44 -32.45 -10.90
CA GLN A 98 -12.28 -31.49 -11.61
C GLN A 98 -11.55 -30.94 -12.84
N ASN A 99 -11.87 -31.51 -14.00
CA ASN A 99 -11.66 -31.01 -15.36
C ASN A 99 -12.70 -31.77 -16.20
N ILE A 100 -13.71 -31.16 -16.86
CA ILE A 100 -13.69 -30.43 -18.14
C ILE A 100 -15.19 -30.23 -18.56
N ASN A 101 -15.51 -29.19 -19.33
CA ASN A 101 -16.74 -29.07 -20.17
C ASN A 101 -16.37 -29.50 -21.62
N PRO A 102 -17.24 -29.96 -22.56
CA PRO A 102 -18.72 -29.94 -22.60
C PRO A 102 -19.44 -31.16 -23.29
N ASN A 103 -20.79 -31.09 -23.34
CA ASN A 103 -21.78 -31.74 -24.23
C ASN A 103 -22.10 -33.24 -24.16
N ILE A 104 -23.35 -33.56 -23.75
CA ILE A 104 -24.44 -34.20 -24.54
C ILE A 104 -25.71 -34.26 -23.64
N GLU A 105 -26.83 -33.71 -24.13
CA GLU A 105 -28.23 -33.85 -23.67
C GLU A 105 -28.94 -34.92 -24.56
N PRO A 106 -30.18 -35.46 -24.32
CA PRO A 106 -31.37 -34.72 -23.83
C PRO A 106 -32.49 -35.48 -23.03
N GLN A 107 -33.55 -34.71 -22.67
CA GLN A 107 -34.97 -35.02 -22.33
C GLN A 107 -35.35 -35.36 -20.86
N SER A 108 -36.43 -34.86 -20.24
CA SER A 108 -37.64 -34.10 -20.69
C SER A 108 -38.39 -33.43 -19.50
N SER A 109 -38.92 -32.21 -19.66
CA SER A 109 -40.32 -31.79 -19.37
C SER A 109 -40.47 -30.25 -19.48
N GLU A 110 -41.56 -29.82 -20.12
CA GLU A 110 -41.78 -28.56 -20.84
C GLU A 110 -42.20 -27.33 -20.01
N LEU A 111 -41.87 -26.12 -20.51
CA LEU A 111 -42.75 -24.93 -20.75
C LEU A 111 -41.91 -23.65 -21.05
N PRO A 112 -42.48 -22.63 -21.73
CA PRO A 112 -42.47 -22.31 -23.18
C PRO A 112 -41.27 -21.43 -23.65
N PRO A 113 -41.08 -21.13 -24.97
CA PRO A 113 -39.85 -20.51 -25.46
C PRO A 113 -39.78 -18.99 -25.23
N ILE A 114 -38.61 -18.51 -24.84
CA ILE A 114 -38.25 -17.09 -24.77
C ILE A 114 -37.70 -16.67 -26.13
N SER A 115 -38.33 -15.67 -26.75
CA SER A 115 -37.92 -15.02 -27.99
C SER A 115 -36.66 -14.17 -27.80
N GLU A 116 -35.66 -14.35 -28.68
CA GLU A 116 -34.45 -13.53 -28.80
C GLU A 116 -34.74 -12.13 -29.38
N THR A 117 -35.29 -11.23 -28.57
CA THR A 117 -35.06 -9.78 -28.68
C THR A 117 -35.37 -9.18 -27.32
N GLY A 118 -34.42 -8.48 -26.72
CA GLY A 118 -34.58 -7.82 -25.41
C GLY A 118 -35.53 -6.62 -25.47
N PHE A 119 -36.82 -6.87 -25.66
CA PHE A 119 -37.91 -5.92 -25.54
C PHE A 119 -39.00 -6.54 -24.65
N ILE A 120 -39.32 -5.90 -23.54
CA ILE A 120 -40.45 -6.26 -22.68
C ILE A 120 -41.60 -5.31 -23.08
N PRO A 121 -42.70 -5.79 -23.68
CA PRO A 121 -43.86 -4.93 -23.88
C PRO A 121 -44.52 -4.63 -22.53
N LEU A 122 -44.79 -3.35 -22.27
CA LEU A 122 -45.64 -2.92 -21.16
C LEU A 122 -47.04 -3.52 -21.36
N ASN A 123 -47.55 -4.25 -20.37
CA ASN A 123 -48.91 -4.78 -20.38
C ASN A 123 -49.91 -3.60 -20.33
N PRO A 124 -50.79 -3.41 -21.33
CA PRO A 124 -51.72 -2.28 -21.37
C PRO A 124 -52.99 -2.45 -20.50
N ASN A 125 -53.13 -3.56 -19.77
CA ASN A 125 -54.37 -3.88 -19.03
C ASN A 125 -54.30 -3.68 -17.50
N LEU A 126 -53.43 -2.79 -17.01
CA LEU A 126 -53.52 -2.27 -15.65
C LEU A 126 -53.62 -0.75 -15.70
N GLN A 127 -54.79 -0.28 -16.12
CA GLN A 127 -55.25 1.08 -15.85
C GLN A 127 -56.01 1.12 -14.51
N PRO A 128 -55.96 2.27 -13.81
CA PRO A 128 -56.15 2.36 -12.37
C PRO A 128 -57.62 2.35 -11.97
N THR A 129 -57.95 1.57 -10.93
CA THR A 129 -59.21 1.75 -10.21
C THR A 129 -59.21 3.08 -9.47
N LYS A 130 -59.92 4.07 -10.02
CA LYS A 130 -60.46 5.20 -9.26
C LYS A 130 -61.60 4.69 -8.37
N ALA A 131 -61.50 4.88 -7.05
CA ALA A 131 -62.67 4.97 -6.19
C ALA A 131 -62.40 5.83 -4.94
N LYS A 132 -62.98 7.04 -4.98
CA LYS A 132 -63.66 7.80 -3.90
C LYS A 132 -62.94 8.06 -2.55
N SER A 133 -62.40 9.27 -2.45
CA SER A 133 -62.84 10.35 -1.55
C SER A 133 -63.60 9.97 -0.26
N THR A 134 -62.98 10.25 0.89
CA THR A 134 -63.65 10.91 2.02
C THR A 134 -62.69 11.88 2.71
N LEU A 135 -62.97 13.16 2.49
CA LEU A 135 -62.41 14.30 3.20
C LEU A 135 -63.13 14.41 4.56
N ALA A 136 -62.40 14.47 5.67
CA ALA A 136 -62.95 14.85 6.97
C ALA A 136 -62.06 15.94 7.63
N LYS A 137 -62.56 17.17 7.51
CA LYS A 137 -62.47 18.34 8.41
C LYS A 137 -61.17 18.63 9.20
N THR A 138 -60.54 19.75 8.83
CA THR A 138 -59.69 20.63 9.66
C THR A 138 -60.38 21.10 10.96
N PRO A 139 -59.59 21.51 11.97
CA PRO A 139 -59.51 22.94 12.28
C PRO A 139 -58.08 23.49 12.37
N LYS A 140 -57.90 24.73 11.90
CA LYS A 140 -56.76 25.63 12.15
C LYS A 140 -56.77 26.08 13.62
N LEU A 141 -55.60 26.26 14.26
CA LEU A 141 -55.22 27.55 14.87
C LEU A 141 -53.76 27.62 15.36
N SER A 142 -53.14 28.77 15.05
CA SER A 142 -52.17 29.60 15.80
C SER A 142 -50.84 29.03 16.32
N SER A 143 -49.78 29.63 15.78
CA SER A 143 -48.49 29.93 16.40
C SER A 143 -48.58 30.58 17.79
N PRO A 144 -47.61 30.32 18.69
CA PRO A 144 -47.23 31.26 19.74
C PRO A 144 -45.85 31.89 19.47
N ALA A 145 -45.80 33.20 19.67
CA ALA A 145 -44.62 34.05 19.73
C ALA A 145 -43.90 33.94 21.10
N PRO A 146 -42.73 34.56 21.30
CA PRO A 146 -41.73 34.22 22.32
C PRO A 146 -41.95 34.93 23.66
N PRO A 147 -41.29 34.51 24.76
CA PRO A 147 -41.11 35.37 25.91
C PRO A 147 -39.75 36.10 25.85
N LYS A 148 -39.82 37.44 25.81
CA LYS A 148 -38.77 38.34 26.31
C LYS A 148 -39.00 38.53 27.82
N ASN A 149 -37.92 38.54 28.60
CA ASN A 149 -37.63 39.58 29.61
C ASN A 149 -36.19 39.40 30.10
N SER A 150 -35.34 40.38 29.75
CA SER A 150 -34.02 40.65 30.30
C SER A 150 -34.13 41.53 31.57
N PRO A 151 -33.08 41.65 32.39
CA PRO A 151 -32.16 42.80 32.21
C PRO A 151 -30.66 42.50 32.39
N ASN A 152 -29.86 43.30 31.64
CA ASN A 152 -28.40 43.54 31.58
C ASN A 152 -27.74 44.01 32.93
N PRO A 153 -26.44 44.46 33.02
CA PRO A 153 -25.27 44.52 32.07
C PRO A 153 -23.93 44.03 32.68
N SER A 154 -22.82 43.78 31.94
CA SER A 154 -21.66 44.70 31.70
C SER A 154 -20.49 43.85 31.11
N LEU A 155 -19.87 44.09 29.94
CA LEU A 155 -18.74 45.01 29.59
C LEU A 155 -17.70 45.12 30.73
N SER A 156 -16.40 44.82 30.61
CA SER A 156 -15.39 45.13 29.58
C SER A 156 -14.01 44.51 29.95
N GLN A 157 -13.09 44.41 28.97
CA GLN A 157 -11.61 44.18 29.05
C GLN A 157 -10.89 45.12 30.07
N PRO A 158 -9.57 45.03 30.45
CA PRO A 158 -8.37 44.56 29.69
C PRO A 158 -7.17 43.93 30.49
N THR A 159 -6.08 43.65 29.75
CA THR A 159 -4.64 43.32 30.05
C THR A 159 -3.91 44.26 31.05
N PRO A 160 -2.56 44.18 31.34
CA PRO A 160 -1.51 43.12 31.48
C PRO A 160 -0.61 43.32 32.77
N LEU A 161 0.67 42.85 32.79
CA LEU A 161 1.83 43.13 33.73
C LEU A 161 2.05 42.13 34.91
N ASN A 162 3.24 41.77 35.41
CA ASN A 162 4.67 41.96 35.10
C ASN A 162 5.51 41.00 36.00
N ILE A 163 6.81 40.95 35.72
CA ILE A 163 7.92 40.11 36.19
C ILE A 163 8.34 40.25 37.68
N LYS A 164 8.91 39.15 38.22
CA LYS A 164 9.86 38.96 39.37
C LYS A 164 9.37 39.21 40.82
N LYS A 165 9.51 38.17 41.66
CA LYS A 165 10.36 38.22 42.87
C LYS A 165 10.70 36.85 43.45
N THR A 166 11.94 36.75 43.90
CA THR A 166 12.64 35.67 44.58
C THR A 166 12.26 35.61 46.07
N GLU A 167 12.05 34.42 46.64
CA GLU A 167 12.15 34.15 48.09
C GLU A 167 12.24 32.61 48.29
N LYS A 168 13.44 32.07 48.54
CA LYS A 168 14.12 31.81 49.84
C LYS A 168 13.38 30.82 50.77
N ILE A 169 14.10 29.72 50.98
CA ILE A 169 13.89 28.57 51.90
C ILE A 169 13.72 29.01 53.36
N PRO A 170 13.01 28.22 54.19
CA PRO A 170 13.42 27.95 55.56
C PRO A 170 13.71 26.45 55.85
N PRO A 171 14.60 26.14 56.82
CA PRO A 171 15.25 24.84 56.97
C PRO A 171 14.70 23.97 58.13
N ASN A 172 15.08 22.69 58.10
CA ASN A 172 15.11 21.72 59.21
C ASN A 172 13.78 21.17 59.79
N SER A 173 13.53 19.89 59.52
CA SER A 173 13.39 18.90 60.60
C SER A 173 14.12 17.60 60.21
N LYS A 174 15.03 17.15 61.08
CA LYS A 174 15.84 15.93 60.93
C LYS A 174 15.05 14.69 61.38
N ALA A 175 15.43 13.57 60.76
CA ALA A 175 15.40 12.18 61.26
C ALA A 175 14.13 11.34 60.98
N LYS A 176 14.22 10.44 60.00
CA LYS A 176 14.63 9.03 60.21
C LYS A 176 14.83 8.35 58.86
N ILE A 177 15.96 7.67 58.70
CA ILE A 177 16.24 6.75 57.60
C ILE A 177 15.58 5.40 57.98
N PRO A 178 14.72 4.81 57.13
CA PRO A 178 14.51 3.38 57.15
C PRO A 178 15.20 2.75 55.94
N VAL A 179 16.03 1.79 56.28
CA VAL A 179 16.74 0.82 55.46
C VAL A 179 15.81 0.18 54.42
N SER A 180 16.31 0.08 53.19
CA SER A 180 15.70 -0.64 52.07
C SER A 180 15.44 -2.11 52.41
N PRO A 181 14.28 -2.68 52.04
CA PRO A 181 14.19 -4.09 51.69
C PRO A 181 14.42 -4.24 50.19
N ILE A 182 15.56 -4.84 49.86
CA ILE A 182 15.82 -5.48 48.57
C ILE A 182 14.90 -6.71 48.50
N ASN A 183 13.84 -6.62 47.71
CA ASN A 183 13.20 -7.70 46.94
C ASN A 183 11.81 -7.22 46.52
N LEU A 184 11.73 -6.62 45.34
CA LEU A 184 10.52 -6.64 44.53
C LEU A 184 10.92 -7.27 43.22
N GLU A 185 10.39 -8.47 42.98
CA GLU A 185 10.26 -9.03 41.62
C GLU A 185 9.79 -7.91 40.68
N PRO A 186 10.28 -7.86 39.43
CA PRO A 186 9.84 -6.86 38.48
C PRO A 186 8.33 -6.98 38.33
N GLU A 187 7.61 -6.01 38.88
CA GLU A 187 6.18 -5.87 38.73
C GLU A 187 5.91 -5.86 37.23
N ILE A 188 5.33 -6.95 36.73
CA ILE A 188 4.84 -7.05 35.38
C ILE A 188 3.69 -6.06 35.32
N ILE A 189 3.99 -4.79 35.05
CA ILE A 189 2.99 -3.81 34.65
C ILE A 189 2.37 -4.40 33.39
N SER A 190 1.20 -5.00 33.57
CA SER A 190 0.36 -5.48 32.49
C SER A 190 0.16 -4.30 31.54
N PRO A 191 0.22 -4.52 30.21
CA PRO A 191 -0.06 -3.45 29.26
C PRO A 191 -1.41 -2.83 29.62
N PRO A 192 -1.55 -1.49 29.51
CA PRO A 192 -2.85 -0.86 29.75
C PRO A 192 -3.91 -1.57 28.92
N PRO A 193 -5.10 -1.85 29.48
CA PRO A 193 -6.13 -2.57 28.75
C PRO A 193 -6.42 -1.84 27.44
N PRO A 194 -6.57 -2.57 26.32
CA PRO A 194 -6.89 -1.94 25.05
C PRO A 194 -8.17 -1.12 25.21
N PRO A 195 -8.27 0.08 24.61
CA PRO A 195 -9.50 0.86 24.66
C PRO A 195 -10.67 -0.01 24.15
N PRO A 196 -11.86 0.13 24.74
CA PRO A 196 -13.00 -0.68 24.37
C PRO A 196 -13.28 -0.53 22.86
N VAL A 197 -13.44 -1.67 22.17
CA VAL A 197 -13.78 -1.69 20.75
C VAL A 197 -15.13 -1.01 20.58
N GLN A 198 -15.17 0.07 19.80
CA GLN A 198 -16.40 0.81 19.58
C GLN A 198 -17.21 0.12 18.48
N GLU A 199 -18.40 -0.40 18.80
CA GLU A 199 -19.33 -0.88 17.79
C GLU A 199 -19.83 0.30 16.95
N TRP A 200 -19.40 0.31 15.69
CA TRP A 200 -19.66 1.39 14.76
C TRP A 200 -20.97 1.17 14.00
N GLN A 201 -21.81 2.21 13.92
CA GLN A 201 -22.98 2.23 13.04
C GLN A 201 -22.76 3.21 11.89
N TRP A 202 -22.88 2.71 10.66
CA TRP A 202 -22.89 3.53 9.46
C TRP A 202 -24.16 4.37 9.41
N ARG A 203 -24.06 5.66 9.06
CA ARG A 203 -25.26 6.50 8.85
C ARG A 203 -26.08 6.01 7.67
N GLN A 204 -25.44 5.31 6.72
CA GLN A 204 -26.06 4.80 5.50
C GLN A 204 -26.81 5.91 4.76
N ALA A 205 -26.21 7.11 4.71
CA ALA A 205 -26.84 8.26 4.10
C ALA A 205 -27.16 7.99 2.62
N GLY A 206 -28.33 8.48 2.20
CA GLY A 206 -28.94 8.17 0.92
C GLY A 206 -28.21 8.72 -0.30
N ARG A 207 -28.67 8.29 -1.48
CA ARG A 207 -28.22 8.76 -2.80
C ARG A 207 -29.01 9.99 -3.24
N ALA A 208 -28.38 10.89 -3.99
CA ALA A 208 -29.10 11.96 -4.69
C ALA A 208 -29.99 11.38 -5.81
N THR A 209 -31.28 11.68 -5.79
CA THR A 209 -32.22 11.22 -6.83
C THR A 209 -32.08 12.04 -8.12
N ASN A 210 -31.87 13.35 -7.99
CA ASN A 210 -31.57 14.28 -9.07
C ASN A 210 -30.39 15.15 -8.66
N TRP A 211 -29.22 14.98 -9.28
CA TRP A 211 -28.04 15.77 -8.96
C TRP A 211 -27.57 16.62 -10.13
N GLN A 212 -27.18 17.86 -9.80
CA GLN A 212 -26.50 18.73 -10.74
C GLN A 212 -25.09 18.20 -10.98
N GLN A 213 -24.67 18.19 -12.25
CA GLN A 213 -23.32 17.77 -12.61
C GLN A 213 -22.31 18.72 -11.97
N LEU A 214 -21.33 18.17 -11.22
CA LEU A 214 -20.24 18.97 -10.68
C LEU A 214 -19.49 19.66 -11.83
N LYS A 215 -19.03 20.90 -11.59
CA LYS A 215 -18.25 21.69 -12.57
C LYS A 215 -17.19 20.80 -13.24
N PRO A 216 -17.06 20.77 -14.57
CA PRO A 216 -16.06 19.93 -15.20
C PRO A 216 -14.66 20.34 -14.73
N LEU A 217 -13.83 19.37 -14.37
CA LEU A 217 -12.41 19.61 -14.13
C LEU A 217 -11.75 20.02 -15.46
N GLN A 218 -10.67 20.79 -15.38
CA GLN A 218 -9.92 21.28 -16.54
C GLN A 218 -9.19 20.10 -17.23
N SER A 219 -9.94 19.34 -18.03
CA SER A 219 -9.47 18.06 -18.60
C SER A 219 -8.31 18.21 -19.58
N SER A 220 -8.14 19.37 -20.21
CA SER A 220 -7.04 19.64 -21.13
C SER A 220 -5.68 19.63 -20.43
N LEU A 221 -5.60 20.25 -19.26
CA LEU A 221 -4.38 20.32 -18.48
C LEU A 221 -3.97 18.94 -17.94
N PHE A 222 -4.93 18.17 -17.43
CA PHE A 222 -4.68 16.80 -16.97
C PHE A 222 -4.27 15.85 -18.11
N LYS A 223 -4.92 15.91 -19.27
CA LYS A 223 -4.52 15.10 -20.45
C LYS A 223 -3.13 15.44 -20.94
N LEU A 224 -2.74 16.71 -20.83
CA LEU A 224 -1.40 17.16 -21.18
C LEU A 224 -0.38 16.66 -20.14
N GLU A 225 -0.68 16.71 -18.83
CA GLU A 225 0.14 16.07 -17.78
C GLU A 225 0.33 14.56 -18.07
N GLN A 226 -0.73 13.85 -18.48
CA GLN A 226 -0.67 12.43 -18.83
C GLN A 226 0.20 12.16 -20.06
N LEU A 227 0.05 12.96 -21.12
CA LEU A 227 0.84 12.82 -22.35
C LEU A 227 2.32 13.04 -22.04
N LEU A 228 2.62 14.11 -21.31
CA LEU A 228 3.98 14.44 -20.89
C LEU A 228 4.60 13.36 -20.00
N MET A 229 3.81 12.77 -19.11
CA MET A 229 4.27 11.64 -18.29
C MET A 229 4.50 10.37 -19.12
N ALA A 230 3.59 10.05 -20.05
CA ALA A 230 3.72 8.90 -20.92
C ALA A 230 5.00 9.00 -21.76
N VAL A 231 5.23 10.18 -22.33
CA VAL A 231 6.49 10.54 -22.98
C VAL A 231 7.63 10.36 -21.97
N GLY A 232 7.64 11.07 -20.85
CA GLY A 232 8.70 10.98 -19.83
C GLY A 232 9.04 9.55 -19.36
N LEU A 233 8.07 8.64 -19.25
CA LEU A 233 8.30 7.23 -18.91
C LEU A 233 9.05 6.48 -19.99
N THR A 234 8.65 6.62 -21.27
CA THR A 234 9.36 6.00 -22.40
C THR A 234 10.84 6.37 -22.44
N TRP A 235 11.17 7.50 -21.83
CA TRP A 235 12.51 8.08 -21.81
C TRP A 235 13.31 7.79 -20.52
N PHE A 236 12.64 7.80 -19.36
CA PHE A 236 13.27 7.60 -18.06
C PHE A 236 13.72 6.14 -17.86
N ILE A 237 12.94 5.19 -18.38
CA ILE A 237 13.22 3.76 -18.24
C ILE A 237 14.62 3.42 -18.79
N PRO A 238 14.98 3.75 -20.04
CA PRO A 238 16.30 3.41 -20.57
C PRO A 238 17.46 4.15 -19.89
N ILE A 239 17.26 5.40 -19.42
CA ILE A 239 18.31 6.15 -18.70
C ILE A 239 18.74 5.41 -17.44
N ILE A 240 17.79 4.89 -16.67
CA ILE A 240 18.09 4.16 -15.44
C ILE A 240 18.82 2.86 -15.78
N PHE A 241 18.35 2.14 -16.80
CA PHE A 241 19.01 0.91 -17.24
C PHE A 241 20.46 1.20 -17.70
N ALA A 242 20.70 2.30 -18.41
CA ALA A 242 22.04 2.72 -18.81
C ALA A 242 22.91 3.12 -17.61
N PHE A 243 22.37 3.90 -16.66
CA PHE A 243 23.07 4.31 -15.44
C PHE A 243 23.49 3.10 -14.59
N ILE A 244 22.58 2.13 -14.42
CA ILE A 244 22.85 0.89 -13.67
C ILE A 244 23.91 0.06 -14.38
N ASN A 245 23.81 -0.14 -15.69
CA ASN A 245 24.79 -0.94 -16.42
C ASN A 245 26.18 -0.28 -16.42
N ASN A 246 26.24 1.05 -16.56
CA ASN A 246 27.50 1.80 -16.42
C ASN A 246 28.09 1.67 -15.01
N SER A 247 27.25 1.80 -13.97
CA SER A 247 27.68 1.64 -12.57
C SER A 247 28.16 0.21 -12.28
N LEU A 248 27.49 -0.81 -12.81
CA LEU A 248 27.87 -2.22 -12.66
C LEU A 248 29.21 -2.53 -13.36
N ASN A 249 29.41 -2.01 -14.57
CA ASN A 249 30.68 -2.16 -15.29
C ASN A 249 31.85 -1.44 -14.57
N GLN A 250 31.59 -0.29 -13.93
CA GLN A 250 32.59 0.41 -13.13
C GLN A 250 32.95 -0.31 -11.81
N ILE A 251 32.06 -1.12 -11.26
CA ILE A 251 32.34 -1.94 -10.05
C ILE A 251 33.21 -3.16 -10.40
N TRP A 252 33.15 -3.65 -11.65
CA TRP A 252 33.96 -4.79 -12.11
C TRP A 252 35.37 -4.40 -12.61
N ILE A 253 35.59 -3.14 -12.97
CA ILE A 253 36.88 -2.63 -13.48
C ILE A 253 37.38 -1.57 -12.50
N TRP A 254 38.28 -1.95 -11.58
CA TRP A 254 39.01 -0.98 -10.75
C TRP A 254 40.02 -0.20 -11.61
N GLN A 255 39.55 0.87 -12.27
CA GLN A 255 40.23 2.11 -12.73
C GLN A 255 39.66 2.60 -14.09
N PRO A 256 39.43 3.92 -14.28
CA PRO A 256 38.78 4.87 -13.38
C PRO A 256 37.65 5.67 -14.10
N ILE A 257 36.78 6.24 -13.28
CA ILE A 257 35.59 7.08 -13.53
C ILE A 257 35.85 8.37 -14.38
N LEU A 258 37.06 8.60 -14.88
CA LEU A 258 37.49 9.88 -15.47
C LEU A 258 37.13 10.04 -16.96
N ASN A 259 37.27 9.02 -17.81
CA ASN A 259 37.18 9.21 -19.27
C ASN A 259 35.75 9.35 -19.82
N THR A 260 34.76 8.68 -19.22
CA THR A 260 33.35 8.83 -19.67
C THR A 260 32.77 10.19 -19.27
N TRP A 261 33.28 10.79 -18.20
CA TRP A 261 32.93 12.16 -17.80
C TRP A 261 33.55 13.21 -18.73
N GLU A 262 34.71 12.92 -19.32
CA GLU A 262 35.42 13.80 -20.25
C GLU A 262 34.71 14.00 -21.60
N GLN A 263 33.93 13.00 -22.04
CA GLN A 263 33.11 13.11 -23.26
C GLN A 263 31.78 13.82 -23.03
N LEU A 264 31.17 13.69 -21.85
CA LEU A 264 29.97 14.43 -21.47
C LEU A 264 30.30 15.90 -21.07
N SER A 265 31.54 16.18 -20.67
CA SER A 265 32.00 17.49 -20.17
C SER A 265 32.39 18.51 -21.24
N ARG A 266 32.54 18.12 -22.52
CA ARG A 266 32.88 19.06 -23.61
C ARG A 266 31.79 20.09 -23.93
N GLN A 267 30.60 19.96 -23.34
CA GLN A 267 29.46 20.87 -23.52
C GLN A 267 28.90 21.28 -22.14
N PRO A 268 29.64 22.09 -21.34
CA PRO A 268 29.37 22.35 -19.92
C PRO A 268 28.01 23.01 -19.65
N TRP A 269 27.47 23.75 -20.61
CA TRP A 269 26.09 24.27 -20.56
C TRP A 269 25.04 23.15 -20.44
N GLN A 270 25.30 21.94 -20.94
CA GLN A 270 24.34 20.82 -20.87
C GLN A 270 24.19 20.25 -19.47
N ILE A 271 25.29 20.13 -18.71
CA ILE A 271 25.26 19.61 -17.33
C ILE A 271 24.69 20.67 -16.38
N VAL A 272 25.07 21.94 -16.58
CA VAL A 272 24.47 23.08 -15.88
C VAL A 272 22.98 23.18 -16.21
N LEU A 273 22.54 22.93 -17.45
CA LEU A 273 21.13 22.86 -17.82
C LEU A 273 20.41 21.66 -17.20
N ILE A 274 21.01 20.48 -17.11
CA ILE A 274 20.39 19.30 -16.48
C ILE A 274 20.23 19.52 -14.97
N ILE A 275 21.22 20.11 -14.31
CA ILE A 275 21.19 20.41 -12.88
C ILE A 275 20.26 21.60 -12.61
N LEU A 276 20.34 22.70 -13.37
CA LEU A 276 19.37 23.80 -13.33
C LEU A 276 17.95 23.32 -13.70
N PHE A 277 17.80 22.28 -14.51
CA PHE A 277 16.51 21.70 -14.87
C PHE A 277 15.95 20.84 -13.73
N ILE A 278 16.76 20.01 -13.09
CA ILE A 278 16.39 19.29 -11.85
C ILE A 278 16.02 20.30 -10.74
N PHE A 279 16.72 21.45 -10.69
CA PHE A 279 16.43 22.55 -9.77
C PHE A 279 15.22 23.40 -10.13
N ALA A 280 15.01 23.71 -11.40
CA ALA A 280 13.82 24.39 -11.90
C ALA A 280 12.57 23.54 -11.62
N VAL A 281 12.66 22.22 -11.84
CA VAL A 281 11.61 21.25 -11.53
C VAL A 281 11.31 21.17 -10.02
N GLY A 282 12.31 21.34 -9.16
CA GLY A 282 12.15 21.32 -7.70
C GLY A 282 11.74 22.66 -7.06
N TRP A 283 12.18 23.79 -7.63
CA TRP A 283 12.00 25.13 -7.06
C TRP A 283 10.79 25.88 -7.67
N ILE A 284 10.38 25.58 -8.91
CA ILE A 284 9.23 26.20 -9.60
C ILE A 284 7.94 25.41 -9.33
N TRP A 285 7.77 24.96 -8.09
CA TRP A 285 6.61 24.20 -7.63
C TRP A 285 5.47 25.10 -7.13
N GLN A 286 5.40 26.34 -7.64
CA GLN A 286 4.32 27.27 -7.36
C GLN A 286 3.79 27.90 -8.66
N THR A 287 2.73 27.26 -9.17
CA THR A 287 1.70 27.81 -10.07
C THR A 287 2.19 28.41 -11.39
N SER A 288 2.09 27.61 -12.46
CA SER A 288 1.98 28.00 -13.87
C SER A 288 3.22 28.56 -14.59
N ARG A 289 4.18 27.68 -14.93
CA ARG A 289 4.97 27.78 -16.18
C ARG A 289 5.69 26.48 -16.61
N LEU A 290 5.12 25.32 -16.27
CA LEU A 290 5.69 23.99 -16.52
C LEU A 290 5.76 23.53 -17.99
N PHE A 291 5.18 24.26 -18.95
CA PHE A 291 4.89 23.71 -20.28
C PHE A 291 6.00 23.87 -21.32
N ALA A 292 6.77 24.96 -21.28
CA ALA A 292 7.91 25.15 -22.20
C ALA A 292 9.13 24.32 -21.76
N GLU A 293 9.33 24.20 -20.45
CA GLU A 293 10.47 23.52 -19.84
C GLU A 293 10.34 22.00 -19.93
N LEU A 294 9.14 21.45 -19.77
CA LEU A 294 8.92 20.02 -19.97
C LEU A 294 9.01 19.62 -21.45
N PHE A 295 8.66 20.51 -22.38
CA PHE A 295 8.80 20.28 -23.82
C PHE A 295 10.28 20.28 -24.27
N LEU A 296 11.07 21.23 -23.78
CA LEU A 296 12.52 21.30 -24.04
C LEU A 296 13.31 20.13 -23.46
N THR A 297 12.83 19.54 -22.37
CA THR A 297 13.49 18.40 -21.72
C THR A 297 13.04 17.06 -22.24
N VAL A 298 11.79 16.96 -22.68
CA VAL A 298 11.38 15.90 -23.59
C VAL A 298 12.27 15.90 -24.84
N LEU A 299 12.56 17.05 -25.46
CA LEU A 299 13.47 17.17 -26.61
C LEU A 299 14.92 16.78 -26.29
N ALA A 300 15.48 17.24 -25.16
CA ALA A 300 16.83 16.91 -24.74
C ALA A 300 17.00 15.41 -24.44
N ILE A 301 15.97 14.78 -23.84
CA ILE A 301 16.00 13.37 -23.48
C ILE A 301 15.70 12.47 -24.69
N ILE A 302 14.88 12.96 -25.65
CA ILE A 302 14.69 12.32 -26.96
C ILE A 302 16.04 12.03 -27.62
N TRP A 303 16.94 13.01 -27.54
CA TRP A 303 18.26 12.95 -28.13
C TRP A 303 19.28 12.16 -27.29
N LEU A 304 19.21 12.24 -25.96
CA LEU A 304 20.23 11.67 -25.05
C LEU A 304 20.11 10.15 -24.87
N THR A 305 18.90 9.62 -24.79
CA THR A 305 18.65 8.22 -24.42
C THR A 305 19.30 7.19 -25.34
N PRO A 306 19.17 7.29 -26.67
CA PRO A 306 19.78 6.32 -27.56
C PRO A 306 21.29 6.47 -27.63
N ARG A 307 21.78 7.71 -27.49
CA ARG A 307 23.19 8.04 -27.42
C ARG A 307 23.87 7.34 -26.24
N LEU A 308 23.23 7.37 -25.07
CA LEU A 308 23.75 6.68 -23.89
C LEU A 308 23.73 5.16 -24.01
N LEU A 309 22.71 4.57 -24.65
CA LEU A 309 22.67 3.13 -24.87
C LEU A 309 23.67 2.68 -25.92
N GLU A 310 23.89 3.48 -26.96
CA GLU A 310 24.94 3.27 -27.97
C GLU A 310 26.33 3.26 -27.31
N GLU A 311 26.62 4.25 -26.45
CA GLU A 311 27.88 4.29 -25.68
C GLU A 311 28.00 3.08 -24.74
N LEU A 312 26.90 2.68 -24.09
CA LEU A 312 26.88 1.52 -23.20
C LEU A 312 27.17 0.20 -23.93
N MET A 313 26.53 -0.02 -25.08
CA MET A 313 26.73 -1.21 -25.88
C MET A 313 28.16 -1.29 -26.41
N LYS A 314 28.70 -0.15 -26.85
CA LYS A 314 30.09 -0.01 -27.27
C LYS A 314 31.06 -0.32 -26.12
N LEU A 315 30.88 0.30 -24.95
CA LEU A 315 31.67 0.03 -23.75
C LEU A 315 31.60 -1.44 -23.31
N THR A 316 30.43 -2.08 -23.44
CA THR A 316 30.26 -3.50 -23.09
C THR A 316 31.05 -4.40 -24.04
N ASN A 317 31.04 -4.11 -25.35
CA ASN A 317 31.85 -4.83 -26.32
C ASN A 317 33.36 -4.56 -26.17
N ASP A 318 33.74 -3.33 -25.84
CA ASP A 318 35.12 -2.97 -25.54
C ASP A 318 35.61 -3.73 -24.29
N GLY A 319 34.78 -3.84 -23.25
CA GLY A 319 35.07 -4.66 -22.07
C GLY A 319 35.12 -6.17 -22.36
N LEU A 320 34.21 -6.68 -23.19
CA LEU A 320 34.22 -8.08 -23.63
C LEU A 320 35.48 -8.40 -24.44
N SER A 321 35.95 -7.48 -25.27
CA SER A 321 37.17 -7.65 -26.05
C SER A 321 38.44 -7.80 -25.20
N TRP A 322 38.40 -7.33 -23.95
CA TRP A 322 39.49 -7.49 -22.98
C TRP A 322 39.50 -8.88 -22.31
N LEU A 323 38.38 -9.60 -22.33
CA LEU A 323 38.28 -10.96 -21.79
C LEU A 323 38.74 -11.97 -22.85
N PRO A 324 39.79 -12.77 -22.59
CA PRO A 324 40.36 -13.67 -23.60
C PRO A 324 39.45 -14.82 -24.05
N ILE A 325 38.31 -15.03 -23.37
CA ILE A 325 37.42 -16.18 -23.56
C ILE A 325 36.08 -15.76 -24.23
N VAL A 326 35.73 -14.47 -24.25
CA VAL A 326 34.40 -14.03 -24.67
C VAL A 326 34.50 -13.12 -25.90
N GLN A 327 33.78 -13.47 -26.97
CA GLN A 327 33.73 -12.62 -28.16
C GLN A 327 32.79 -11.42 -27.93
N PRO A 328 33.14 -10.23 -28.47
CA PRO A 328 32.23 -9.08 -28.49
C PRO A 328 30.90 -9.44 -29.17
N ILE A 329 29.80 -8.88 -28.68
CA ILE A 329 28.44 -9.16 -29.16
C ILE A 329 28.20 -8.31 -30.42
N PRO A 330 28.05 -8.89 -31.63
CA PRO A 330 27.93 -8.09 -32.86
C PRO A 330 26.73 -7.12 -32.86
N LEU A 331 25.66 -7.48 -32.14
CA LEU A 331 24.44 -6.68 -32.00
C LEU A 331 24.68 -5.33 -31.29
N PHE A 332 25.73 -5.24 -30.46
CA PHE A 332 26.04 -4.05 -29.65
C PHE A 332 26.84 -2.98 -30.42
N TYR A 333 27.29 -3.27 -31.65
CA TYR A 333 27.87 -2.25 -32.54
C TYR A 333 26.81 -1.51 -33.39
N TYR A 334 25.56 -1.95 -33.37
CA TYR A 334 24.47 -1.29 -34.08
C TYR A 334 23.84 -0.20 -33.22
N ASN A 335 23.39 0.88 -33.87
CA ASN A 335 22.67 1.95 -33.20
C ASN A 335 21.34 1.41 -32.61
N PRO A 336 21.16 1.40 -31.27
CA PRO A 336 20.02 0.73 -30.64
C PRO A 336 18.76 1.58 -30.61
N THR A 337 18.81 2.84 -31.08
CA THR A 337 17.71 3.82 -31.01
C THR A 337 16.38 3.25 -31.45
N GLN A 338 16.34 2.75 -32.69
CA GLN A 338 15.10 2.25 -33.29
C GLN A 338 14.61 1.02 -32.53
N THR A 339 15.51 0.11 -32.16
CA THR A 339 15.19 -1.11 -31.41
C THR A 339 14.58 -0.81 -30.05
N VAL A 340 15.10 0.18 -29.32
CA VAL A 340 14.55 0.58 -28.01
C VAL A 340 13.14 1.12 -28.16
N TYR A 341 12.91 2.04 -29.09
CA TYR A 341 11.57 2.61 -29.28
C TYR A 341 10.57 1.57 -29.77
N ILE A 342 10.98 0.69 -30.70
CA ILE A 342 10.15 -0.41 -31.18
C ILE A 342 9.81 -1.35 -30.01
N THR A 343 10.78 -1.65 -29.14
CA THR A 343 10.57 -2.52 -27.97
C THR A 343 9.61 -1.88 -26.96
N ILE A 344 9.81 -0.61 -26.61
CA ILE A 344 8.94 0.13 -25.68
C ILE A 344 7.52 0.25 -26.24
N PHE A 345 7.39 0.60 -27.53
CA PHE A 345 6.10 0.68 -28.20
C PHE A 345 5.42 -0.69 -28.29
N GLY A 346 6.17 -1.74 -28.60
CA GLY A 346 5.71 -3.13 -28.56
C GLY A 346 5.22 -3.52 -27.17
N LEU A 347 6.01 -3.28 -26.12
CA LEU A 347 5.63 -3.52 -24.73
C LEU A 347 4.36 -2.76 -24.34
N PHE A 348 4.20 -1.51 -24.79
CA PHE A 348 2.98 -0.73 -24.56
C PHE A 348 1.78 -1.38 -25.25
N LEU A 349 1.87 -1.71 -26.53
CA LEU A 349 0.78 -2.33 -27.28
C LEU A 349 0.37 -3.69 -26.71
N PHE A 350 1.35 -4.55 -26.42
CA PHE A 350 1.13 -5.90 -25.87
C PHE A 350 0.87 -5.93 -24.36
N SER A 351 0.98 -4.79 -23.66
CA SER A 351 0.79 -4.71 -22.21
C SER A 351 -0.49 -5.38 -21.69
N PRO A 352 -1.67 -5.34 -22.34
CA PRO A 352 -2.87 -5.98 -21.79
C PRO A 352 -2.76 -7.51 -21.68
N TRP A 353 -2.04 -8.16 -22.60
CA TRP A 353 -1.83 -9.61 -22.58
C TRP A 353 -0.69 -10.01 -21.66
N LEU A 354 0.35 -9.16 -21.55
CA LEU A 354 1.40 -9.34 -20.56
C LEU A 354 0.84 -9.28 -19.13
N TRP A 355 -0.06 -8.32 -18.86
CA TRP A 355 -0.80 -8.24 -17.61
C TRP A 355 -1.65 -9.49 -17.34
N ASP A 356 -2.35 -10.00 -18.36
CA ASP A 356 -3.14 -11.23 -18.23
C ASP A 356 -2.26 -12.43 -17.85
N GLY A 357 -1.12 -12.60 -18.52
CA GLY A 357 -0.17 -13.67 -18.24
C GLY A 357 0.41 -13.57 -16.83
N LEU A 358 0.87 -12.38 -16.45
CA LEU A 358 1.41 -12.09 -15.12
C LEU A 358 0.38 -12.41 -14.03
N LEU A 359 -0.83 -11.85 -14.15
CA LEU A 359 -1.87 -12.05 -13.14
C LEU A 359 -2.38 -13.50 -13.08
N LYS A 360 -2.45 -14.19 -14.23
CA LYS A 360 -2.84 -15.61 -14.27
C LYS A 360 -1.80 -16.50 -13.61
N LEU A 361 -0.51 -16.27 -13.91
CA LEU A 361 0.60 -17.05 -13.37
C LEU A 361 0.77 -16.81 -11.87
N SER A 362 0.73 -15.55 -11.44
CA SER A 362 1.03 -15.16 -10.06
C SER A 362 -0.15 -15.29 -9.10
N TYR A 363 -1.40 -15.16 -9.58
CA TYR A 363 -2.59 -15.07 -8.70
C TYR A 363 -3.80 -15.88 -9.17
N GLY A 364 -3.70 -16.64 -10.25
CA GLY A 364 -4.82 -17.46 -10.73
C GLY A 364 -6.02 -16.63 -11.21
N LEU A 365 -5.75 -15.54 -11.95
CA LEU A 365 -6.78 -14.68 -12.57
C LEU A 365 -7.85 -15.49 -13.32
N LYS A 366 -9.13 -15.24 -13.00
CA LYS A 366 -10.29 -15.88 -13.63
C LYS A 366 -11.17 -14.85 -14.36
N PRO A 367 -11.86 -15.20 -15.44
CA PRO A 367 -12.88 -14.32 -16.00
C PRO A 367 -14.05 -14.17 -15.02
N LEU A 368 -14.64 -12.97 -14.93
CA LEU A 368 -15.85 -12.71 -14.16
C LEU A 368 -16.99 -12.36 -15.13
N PRO A 369 -17.96 -13.26 -15.35
CA PRO A 369 -19.12 -12.97 -16.19
C PRO A 369 -19.92 -11.77 -15.67
N LEU A 370 -20.47 -10.97 -16.60
CA LEU A 370 -21.34 -9.84 -16.21
C LEU A 370 -22.62 -10.30 -15.50
N THR A 371 -23.05 -11.54 -15.72
CA THR A 371 -24.21 -12.17 -15.05
C THR A 371 -23.93 -12.46 -13.58
N THR A 372 -22.73 -12.91 -13.23
CA THR A 372 -22.36 -13.10 -11.81
C THR A 372 -22.21 -11.77 -11.10
N LEU A 373 -21.64 -10.77 -11.78
CA LEU A 373 -21.58 -9.41 -11.26
C LEU A 373 -23.00 -8.80 -11.12
N PHE A 374 -23.94 -9.16 -11.98
CA PHE A 374 -25.34 -8.71 -11.90
C PHE A 374 -26.03 -9.18 -10.63
N ASN A 375 -25.76 -10.43 -10.23
CA ASN A 375 -26.31 -10.98 -9.00
C ASN A 375 -25.73 -10.30 -7.75
N GLN A 376 -24.54 -9.71 -7.84
CA GLN A 376 -23.91 -8.97 -6.74
C GLN A 376 -24.27 -7.48 -6.73
N SER A 377 -24.36 -6.85 -7.90
CA SER A 377 -24.72 -5.43 -8.05
C SER A 377 -25.38 -5.19 -9.40
N GLN A 378 -26.70 -4.98 -9.38
CA GLN A 378 -27.48 -4.68 -10.57
C GLN A 378 -27.14 -3.30 -11.11
N GLU A 379 -26.87 -2.36 -10.21
CA GLU A 379 -26.51 -0.99 -10.55
C GLU A 379 -25.20 -0.92 -11.33
N THR A 380 -24.19 -1.69 -10.93
CA THR A 380 -22.89 -1.72 -11.60
C THR A 380 -23.04 -2.00 -13.09
N ASN A 381 -23.86 -2.98 -13.46
CA ASN A 381 -24.06 -3.34 -14.85
C ASN A 381 -24.77 -2.26 -15.66
N LYS A 382 -25.80 -1.63 -15.08
CA LYS A 382 -26.50 -0.50 -15.72
C LYS A 382 -25.53 0.66 -15.95
N LEU A 383 -24.72 0.99 -14.93
CA LEU A 383 -23.72 2.05 -15.00
C LEU A 383 -22.68 1.79 -16.09
N LEU A 384 -22.07 0.60 -16.11
CA LEU A 384 -21.04 0.24 -17.08
C LEU A 384 -21.58 0.34 -18.51
N ARG A 385 -22.78 -0.20 -18.77
CA ARG A 385 -23.40 -0.15 -20.10
C ARG A 385 -23.71 1.29 -20.53
N ASN A 386 -24.36 2.07 -19.66
CA ASN A 386 -24.73 3.45 -19.95
C ASN A 386 -23.50 4.33 -20.22
N TYR A 387 -22.45 4.18 -19.41
CA TYR A 387 -21.20 4.93 -19.59
C TYR A 387 -20.50 4.57 -20.90
N CYS A 388 -20.38 3.28 -21.20
CA CYS A 388 -19.76 2.78 -22.42
C CYS A 388 -20.53 3.22 -23.68
N GLN A 389 -21.86 3.18 -23.65
CA GLN A 389 -22.72 3.69 -24.72
C GLN A 389 -22.51 5.20 -24.93
N LYS A 390 -22.53 5.99 -23.85
CA LYS A 390 -22.32 7.45 -23.90
C LYS A 390 -20.95 7.83 -24.47
N LYS A 391 -19.90 7.10 -24.09
CA LYS A 391 -18.51 7.36 -24.52
C LYS A 391 -18.12 6.58 -25.79
N LYS A 392 -19.04 5.84 -26.41
CA LYS A 392 -18.87 5.08 -27.66
C LYS A 392 -17.70 4.08 -27.65
N PHE A 393 -17.58 3.27 -26.60
CA PHE A 393 -16.60 2.17 -26.56
C PHE A 393 -17.20 0.88 -25.98
N LYS A 394 -16.57 -0.27 -26.24
CA LYS A 394 -17.05 -1.59 -25.78
C LYS A 394 -16.87 -1.73 -24.27
N VAL A 395 -17.83 -2.39 -23.59
CA VAL A 395 -17.70 -2.73 -22.17
C VAL A 395 -16.40 -3.52 -21.93
N PRO A 396 -15.53 -3.09 -21.00
CA PRO A 396 -14.26 -3.76 -20.74
C PRO A 396 -14.48 -5.16 -20.15
N GLN A 397 -13.51 -6.04 -20.33
CA GLN A 397 -13.56 -7.37 -19.73
C GLN A 397 -13.37 -7.28 -18.22
N ILE A 398 -14.24 -7.92 -17.45
CA ILE A 398 -14.14 -7.97 -15.99
C ILE A 398 -13.55 -9.32 -15.59
N LYS A 399 -12.62 -9.28 -14.65
CA LYS A 399 -11.88 -10.46 -14.18
C LYS A 399 -11.82 -10.48 -12.67
N LEU A 400 -11.80 -11.68 -12.11
CA LEU A 400 -11.79 -11.97 -10.68
C LEU A 400 -10.40 -12.44 -10.25
N LEU A 401 -9.91 -11.85 -9.16
CA LEU A 401 -8.71 -12.28 -8.46
C LEU A 401 -9.11 -13.02 -7.17
N PRO A 402 -8.79 -14.32 -7.03
CA PRO A 402 -9.18 -15.11 -5.86
C PRO A 402 -8.27 -14.84 -4.66
N ILE A 403 -8.24 -13.60 -4.18
CA ILE A 403 -7.48 -13.16 -3.00
C ILE A 403 -8.38 -12.40 -2.01
N ASP A 404 -8.01 -12.47 -0.74
CA ASP A 404 -8.76 -11.84 0.37
C ASP A 404 -8.48 -10.34 0.52
N ASP A 405 -7.39 -9.84 -0.08
CA ASP A 405 -7.07 -8.42 -0.08
C ASP A 405 -8.11 -7.64 -0.90
N PRO A 406 -8.69 -6.54 -0.38
CA PRO A 406 -9.75 -5.79 -1.07
C PRO A 406 -9.16 -4.87 -2.14
N VAL A 407 -8.87 -5.41 -3.33
CA VAL A 407 -8.23 -4.70 -4.43
C VAL A 407 -9.13 -4.66 -5.66
N ILE A 408 -9.08 -3.53 -6.36
CA ILE A 408 -9.67 -3.35 -7.67
C ILE A 408 -8.78 -2.41 -8.47
N PHE A 409 -8.62 -2.66 -9.76
CA PHE A 409 -7.88 -1.78 -10.64
C PHE A 409 -8.18 -2.08 -12.11
N SER A 410 -7.92 -1.09 -12.96
CA SER A 410 -8.08 -1.17 -14.41
C SER A 410 -6.72 -1.21 -15.09
N TYR A 411 -6.56 -2.06 -16.11
CA TYR A 411 -5.36 -2.05 -16.96
C TYR A 411 -5.59 -2.26 -18.45
N GLY A 412 -4.60 -1.85 -19.24
CA GLY A 412 -4.50 -2.07 -20.68
C GLY A 412 -3.77 -0.92 -21.40
N SER A 413 -3.82 -0.93 -22.73
CA SER A 413 -3.16 0.06 -23.59
C SER A 413 -4.16 0.90 -24.40
N LEU A 414 -5.28 0.29 -24.79
CA LEU A 414 -6.37 0.92 -25.54
C LEU A 414 -7.71 0.60 -24.87
N ARG A 415 -8.70 1.50 -24.94
CA ARG A 415 -10.04 1.28 -24.35
C ARG A 415 -10.70 -0.03 -24.81
N ARG A 416 -10.47 -0.43 -26.06
CA ARG A 416 -10.98 -1.71 -26.62
C ARG A 416 -10.41 -2.94 -25.93
N PHE A 417 -9.19 -2.84 -25.40
CA PHE A 417 -8.47 -3.91 -24.71
C PHE A 417 -8.35 -3.66 -23.20
N ALA A 418 -9.14 -2.73 -22.66
CA ALA A 418 -9.17 -2.46 -21.23
C ALA A 418 -9.81 -3.61 -20.46
N ARG A 419 -9.25 -3.91 -19.30
CA ARG A 419 -9.74 -4.92 -18.36
C ARG A 419 -9.90 -4.27 -16.98
N ILE A 420 -10.93 -4.69 -16.26
CA ILE A 420 -11.13 -4.34 -14.84
C ILE A 420 -10.92 -5.62 -14.05
N VAL A 421 -9.98 -5.60 -13.10
CA VAL A 421 -9.76 -6.69 -12.14
C VAL A 421 -10.31 -6.29 -10.80
N VAL A 422 -11.08 -7.17 -10.20
CA VAL A 422 -11.62 -7.05 -8.85
C VAL A 422 -11.25 -8.30 -8.05
N SER A 423 -10.92 -8.15 -6.77
CA SER A 423 -10.68 -9.30 -5.90
C SER A 423 -11.94 -9.82 -5.22
N GLN A 424 -11.90 -11.09 -4.82
CA GLN A 424 -12.96 -11.70 -4.01
C GLN A 424 -13.14 -10.95 -2.69
N GLY A 425 -12.04 -10.64 -1.99
CA GLY A 425 -12.09 -9.90 -0.72
C GLY A 425 -12.70 -8.50 -0.80
N LEU A 426 -12.71 -7.86 -1.98
CA LEU A 426 -13.41 -6.59 -2.18
C LEU A 426 -14.92 -6.80 -2.36
N LEU A 427 -15.32 -7.80 -3.15
CA LEU A 427 -16.73 -8.11 -3.40
C LEU A 427 -17.43 -8.61 -2.13
N ASP A 428 -16.72 -9.37 -1.28
CA ASP A 428 -17.27 -9.88 -0.02
C ASP A 428 -17.43 -8.79 1.05
N GLN A 429 -16.66 -7.69 0.93
CA GLN A 429 -16.62 -6.62 1.94
C GLN A 429 -17.61 -5.48 1.65
N LEU A 430 -17.91 -5.21 0.38
CA LEU A 430 -18.68 -4.04 -0.05
C LEU A 430 -20.15 -4.38 -0.33
N THR A 431 -21.05 -3.43 -0.06
CA THR A 431 -22.47 -3.55 -0.43
C THR A 431 -22.70 -3.24 -1.91
N GLU A 432 -23.89 -3.55 -2.43
CA GLU A 432 -24.25 -3.35 -3.85
C GLU A 432 -23.93 -1.93 -4.36
N ASP A 433 -24.29 -0.90 -3.60
CA ASP A 433 -24.07 0.51 -3.92
C ASP A 433 -22.57 0.86 -3.91
N GLU A 434 -21.85 0.33 -2.92
CA GLU A 434 -20.41 0.57 -2.74
C GLU A 434 -19.62 -0.07 -3.89
N ILE A 435 -20.01 -1.28 -4.32
CA ILE A 435 -19.49 -1.94 -5.52
C ILE A 435 -19.75 -1.06 -6.73
N ALA A 436 -20.97 -0.57 -6.93
CA ALA A 436 -21.33 0.26 -8.09
C ALA A 436 -20.48 1.54 -8.18
N VAL A 437 -20.24 2.22 -7.06
CA VAL A 437 -19.45 3.45 -7.03
C VAL A 437 -17.95 3.17 -7.25
N ILE A 438 -17.43 2.08 -6.72
CA ILE A 438 -16.04 1.67 -6.96
C ILE A 438 -15.82 1.25 -8.42
N PHE A 439 -16.75 0.53 -9.04
CA PHE A 439 -16.71 0.27 -10.48
C PHE A 439 -16.89 1.53 -11.33
N ALA A 440 -17.70 2.50 -10.88
CA ALA A 440 -17.85 3.81 -11.53
C ALA A 440 -16.52 4.58 -11.56
N ARG A 441 -15.75 4.49 -10.49
CA ARG A 441 -14.39 5.04 -10.40
C ARG A 441 -13.46 4.39 -11.41
N GLU A 442 -13.46 3.06 -11.47
CA GLU A 442 -12.59 2.33 -12.40
C GLU A 442 -12.94 2.57 -13.87
N ILE A 443 -14.23 2.53 -14.25
CA ILE A 443 -14.64 2.81 -15.64
C ILE A 443 -14.36 4.27 -16.03
N ALA A 444 -14.38 5.21 -15.07
CA ALA A 444 -14.00 6.59 -15.31
C ALA A 444 -12.52 6.72 -15.72
N THR A 445 -11.62 5.95 -15.09
CA THR A 445 -10.20 5.94 -15.49
C THR A 445 -10.00 5.45 -16.92
N ILE A 446 -10.80 4.46 -17.36
CA ILE A 446 -10.81 3.97 -18.74
C ILE A 446 -11.33 5.03 -19.70
N GLY A 447 -12.42 5.70 -19.32
CA GLY A 447 -13.01 6.79 -20.08
C GLY A 447 -12.08 7.99 -20.26
N GLU A 448 -11.21 8.27 -19.30
CA GLU A 448 -10.24 9.38 -19.35
C GLU A 448 -8.83 8.96 -19.81
N TRP A 449 -8.64 7.73 -20.31
CA TRP A 449 -7.34 7.19 -20.80
C TRP A 449 -6.21 7.11 -19.77
N ASP A 450 -6.49 7.41 -18.51
CA ASP A 450 -5.51 7.42 -17.43
C ASP A 450 -4.93 6.03 -17.16
N PHE A 451 -5.79 5.01 -17.23
CA PHE A 451 -5.41 3.63 -17.00
C PHE A 451 -4.25 3.16 -17.90
N ALA A 452 -4.14 3.67 -19.14
CA ALA A 452 -3.14 3.19 -20.09
C ALA A 452 -1.72 3.58 -19.68
N VAL A 453 -1.53 4.84 -19.31
CA VAL A 453 -0.24 5.37 -18.85
C VAL A 453 0.17 4.66 -17.56
N MET A 454 -0.76 4.51 -16.62
CA MET A 454 -0.50 3.88 -15.33
C MET A 454 -0.25 2.37 -15.42
N SER A 455 -0.95 1.68 -16.32
CA SER A 455 -0.72 0.27 -16.61
C SER A 455 0.69 0.04 -17.13
N PHE A 456 1.14 0.88 -18.07
CA PHE A 456 2.46 0.75 -18.66
C PHE A 456 3.56 1.09 -17.64
N ALA A 457 3.43 2.22 -16.94
CA ALA A 457 4.35 2.62 -15.87
C ALA A 457 4.53 1.50 -14.84
N THR A 458 3.41 0.92 -14.40
CA THR A 458 3.41 -0.15 -13.41
C THR A 458 4.00 -1.43 -13.95
N LEU A 459 3.67 -1.82 -15.19
CA LEU A 459 4.19 -3.02 -15.85
C LEU A 459 5.72 -2.98 -15.96
N VAL A 460 6.29 -1.83 -16.34
CA VAL A 460 7.74 -1.72 -16.46
C VAL A 460 8.41 -1.81 -15.09
N SER A 461 7.85 -1.16 -14.06
CA SER A 461 8.36 -1.32 -12.69
C SER A 461 8.17 -2.74 -12.15
N GLN A 462 7.24 -3.54 -12.68
CA GLN A 462 7.05 -4.94 -12.24
C GLN A 462 8.22 -5.83 -12.62
N ILE A 463 8.90 -5.59 -13.75
CA ILE A 463 10.01 -6.45 -14.20
C ILE A 463 11.08 -6.61 -13.10
N PRO A 464 11.70 -5.53 -12.60
CA PRO A 464 12.69 -5.66 -11.53
C PRO A 464 12.08 -6.13 -10.21
N TYR A 465 10.82 -5.75 -9.89
CA TYR A 465 10.16 -6.23 -8.68
C TYR A 465 9.94 -7.75 -8.69
N LEU A 466 9.51 -8.32 -9.81
CA LEU A 466 9.29 -9.76 -9.96
C LEU A 466 10.61 -10.53 -9.95
N ILE A 467 11.67 -10.00 -10.58
CA ILE A 467 13.01 -10.60 -10.47
C ILE A 467 13.42 -10.67 -9.01
N TYR A 468 13.30 -9.57 -8.26
CA TYR A 468 13.54 -9.54 -6.82
C TYR A 468 12.70 -10.58 -6.07
N TRP A 469 11.37 -10.58 -6.30
CA TRP A 469 10.44 -11.43 -5.57
C TRP A 469 10.70 -12.91 -5.81
N TYR A 470 10.75 -13.33 -7.07
CA TYR A 470 10.96 -14.74 -7.44
C TYR A 470 12.36 -15.23 -7.10
N LEU A 471 13.41 -14.40 -7.25
CA LEU A 471 14.76 -14.78 -6.87
C LEU A 471 14.87 -14.98 -5.35
N ALA A 472 14.29 -14.07 -4.56
CA ALA A 472 14.24 -14.21 -3.11
C ALA A 472 13.43 -15.44 -2.68
N GLU A 473 12.25 -15.65 -3.27
CA GLU A 473 11.39 -16.80 -3.00
C GLU A 473 12.06 -18.14 -3.38
N LEU A 474 12.71 -18.21 -4.54
CA LEU A 474 13.44 -19.39 -4.99
C LEU A 474 14.60 -19.72 -4.03
N THR A 475 15.39 -18.71 -3.67
CA THR A 475 16.54 -18.87 -2.76
C THR A 475 16.11 -19.38 -1.39
N GLU A 476 15.01 -18.86 -0.85
CA GLU A 476 14.47 -19.27 0.45
C GLU A 476 13.84 -20.68 0.42
N LYS A 477 13.22 -21.07 -0.71
CA LYS A 477 12.57 -22.39 -0.83
C LYS A 477 13.56 -23.50 -1.16
N LEU A 478 14.66 -23.21 -1.84
CA LEU A 478 15.63 -24.21 -2.33
C LEU A 478 16.10 -25.23 -1.27
N PRO A 479 16.44 -24.83 -0.02
CA PRO A 479 16.86 -25.78 1.01
C PRO A 479 15.79 -26.81 1.37
N ASN A 480 14.50 -26.45 1.25
CA ASN A 480 13.35 -27.24 1.68
C ASN A 480 12.63 -27.97 0.53
N LEU A 481 13.09 -27.80 -0.72
CA LEU A 481 12.51 -28.52 -1.87
C LEU A 481 13.00 -29.98 -1.90
N ASN A 482 12.05 -30.91 -2.06
CA ASN A 482 12.30 -32.34 -2.26
C ASN A 482 12.69 -32.63 -3.72
N ILE A 483 13.83 -32.12 -4.16
CA ILE A 483 14.37 -32.37 -5.50
C ILE A 483 15.30 -33.59 -5.42
N PRO A 484 15.29 -34.52 -6.40
CA PRO A 484 16.18 -35.69 -6.46
C PRO A 484 17.62 -35.30 -6.82
N ILE A 485 18.24 -34.43 -6.01
CA ILE A 485 19.63 -33.98 -6.17
C ILE A 485 20.38 -34.31 -4.87
N PRO A 486 21.63 -34.84 -4.94
CA PRO A 486 22.46 -35.07 -3.76
C PRO A 486 22.59 -33.83 -2.86
N ALA A 487 22.57 -34.05 -1.54
CA ALA A 487 22.57 -32.96 -0.54
C ALA A 487 23.77 -32.00 -0.69
N SER A 488 24.94 -32.51 -1.05
CA SER A 488 26.16 -31.70 -1.27
C SER A 488 26.02 -30.74 -2.45
N ILE A 489 25.46 -31.22 -3.57
CA ILE A 489 25.23 -30.40 -4.78
C ILE A 489 24.17 -29.34 -4.48
N ARG A 490 23.12 -29.68 -3.73
CA ARG A 490 22.10 -28.72 -3.29
C ARG A 490 22.69 -27.63 -2.38
N GLY A 491 23.61 -27.99 -1.49
CA GLY A 491 24.32 -27.02 -0.64
C GLY A 491 25.15 -26.02 -1.45
N ILE A 492 25.91 -26.51 -2.44
CA ILE A 492 26.70 -25.65 -3.34
C ILE A 492 25.79 -24.75 -4.17
N LEU A 493 24.71 -25.30 -4.74
CA LEU A 493 23.73 -24.53 -5.52
C LEU A 493 23.07 -23.43 -4.68
N TYR A 494 22.72 -23.74 -3.43
CA TYR A 494 22.18 -22.76 -2.49
C TYR A 494 23.19 -21.64 -2.19
N GLN A 495 24.47 -21.97 -1.96
CA GLN A 495 25.49 -20.96 -1.71
C GLN A 495 25.68 -20.02 -2.91
N ILE A 496 25.75 -20.58 -4.13
CA ILE A 496 25.86 -19.80 -5.37
C ILE A 496 24.63 -18.91 -5.55
N LEU A 497 23.43 -19.48 -5.44
CA LEU A 497 22.18 -18.74 -5.63
C LEU A 497 22.01 -17.64 -4.57
N ASN A 498 22.34 -17.93 -3.31
CA ASN A 498 22.28 -16.96 -2.23
C ASN A 498 23.30 -15.82 -2.43
N ALA A 499 24.52 -16.12 -2.88
CA ALA A 499 25.52 -15.10 -3.23
C ALA A 499 24.99 -14.18 -4.34
N ILE A 500 24.42 -14.75 -5.40
CA ILE A 500 23.78 -13.98 -6.49
C ILE A 500 22.63 -13.12 -5.95
N ALA A 501 21.74 -13.70 -5.15
CA ALA A 501 20.56 -13.03 -4.62
C ALA A 501 20.90 -11.85 -3.71
N ILE A 502 21.96 -11.95 -2.90
CA ILE A 502 22.41 -10.86 -2.02
C ILE A 502 22.77 -9.59 -2.80
N PHE A 503 23.28 -9.71 -4.03
CA PHE A 503 23.59 -8.55 -4.88
C PHE A 503 22.41 -8.14 -5.77
N ILE A 504 21.75 -9.10 -6.42
CA ILE A 504 20.69 -8.80 -7.39
C ILE A 504 19.41 -8.29 -6.72
N CYS A 505 19.00 -8.86 -5.58
CA CYS A 505 17.78 -8.44 -4.88
C CYS A 505 17.76 -6.95 -4.50
N PRO A 506 18.79 -6.38 -3.82
CA PRO A 506 18.84 -4.95 -3.55
C PRO A 506 18.80 -4.08 -4.79
N LEU A 507 19.56 -4.46 -5.83
CA LEU A 507 19.61 -3.71 -7.08
C LEU A 507 18.23 -3.66 -7.73
N CYS A 508 17.59 -4.82 -7.88
CA CYS A 508 16.26 -4.92 -8.46
C CYS A 508 15.20 -4.19 -7.62
N TYR A 509 15.24 -4.30 -6.29
CA TYR A 509 14.29 -3.60 -5.43
C TYR A 509 14.50 -2.07 -5.47
N GLY A 510 15.76 -1.61 -5.46
CA GLY A 510 16.12 -0.20 -5.61
C GLY A 510 15.69 0.35 -6.97
N LEU A 511 15.93 -0.40 -8.04
CA LEU A 511 15.47 -0.09 -9.39
C LEU A 511 13.95 0.02 -9.47
N TYR A 512 13.22 -0.91 -8.84
CA TYR A 512 11.77 -0.82 -8.70
C TYR A 512 11.32 0.50 -8.05
N LYS A 513 11.92 0.87 -6.91
CA LYS A 513 11.59 2.13 -6.20
C LYS A 513 11.88 3.36 -7.06
N LEU A 514 12.98 3.34 -7.79
CA LEU A 514 13.42 4.43 -8.64
C LEU A 514 12.47 4.59 -9.84
N LEU A 515 12.15 3.51 -10.56
CA LEU A 515 11.19 3.50 -11.68
C LEU A 515 9.78 3.93 -11.27
N ARG A 516 9.39 3.63 -10.02
CA ARG A 516 8.09 4.03 -9.46
C ARG A 516 7.98 5.55 -9.30
N PHE A 517 9.06 6.24 -8.93
CA PHE A 517 9.04 7.63 -8.44
C PHE A 517 8.36 8.66 -9.37
N PRO A 518 8.66 8.71 -10.70
CA PRO A 518 8.07 9.73 -11.57
C PRO A 518 6.54 9.66 -11.65
N SER A 519 5.99 8.45 -11.49
CA SER A 519 4.56 8.21 -11.70
C SER A 519 3.69 8.52 -10.48
N LEU A 520 4.30 8.83 -9.34
CA LEU A 520 3.60 9.08 -8.08
C LEU A 520 2.74 10.35 -8.14
N TYR A 521 3.25 11.42 -8.74
CA TYR A 521 2.51 12.67 -8.88
C TYR A 521 1.19 12.46 -9.63
N LEU A 522 1.28 11.86 -10.82
CA LEU A 522 0.10 11.58 -11.65
C LEU A 522 -0.82 10.54 -10.98
N SER A 523 -0.26 9.56 -10.26
CA SER A 523 -1.01 8.58 -9.46
C SER A 523 -1.84 9.25 -8.35
N ARG A 524 -1.35 10.32 -7.71
CA ARG A 524 -2.15 11.06 -6.73
C ARG A 524 -3.24 11.89 -7.39
N ARG A 525 -2.88 12.64 -8.44
CA ARG A 525 -3.78 13.56 -9.14
C ARG A 525 -5.00 12.86 -9.71
N ARG A 526 -4.79 11.74 -10.40
CA ARG A 526 -5.88 10.97 -11.02
C ARG A 526 -6.95 10.51 -10.01
N VAL A 527 -6.58 10.27 -8.75
CA VAL A 527 -7.50 9.76 -7.72
C VAL A 527 -8.61 10.77 -7.49
N TYR A 528 -8.29 12.07 -7.41
CA TYR A 528 -9.31 13.11 -7.29
C TYR A 528 -10.22 13.20 -8.51
N TYR A 529 -9.68 12.98 -9.72
CA TYR A 529 -10.48 12.96 -10.95
C TYR A 529 -11.41 11.74 -10.97
N SER A 530 -10.89 10.55 -10.68
CA SER A 530 -11.66 9.31 -10.67
C SER A 530 -12.77 9.35 -9.63
N ASP A 531 -12.48 9.87 -8.43
CA ASP A 531 -13.45 9.97 -7.34
C ASP A 531 -14.58 10.96 -7.71
N ARG A 532 -14.24 12.13 -8.27
CA ARG A 532 -15.23 13.12 -8.72
C ARG A 532 -16.11 12.59 -9.84
N ILE A 533 -15.52 11.92 -10.83
CA ILE A 533 -16.29 11.35 -11.94
C ILE A 533 -17.19 10.22 -11.42
N ALA A 534 -16.70 9.35 -10.53
CA ALA A 534 -17.50 8.31 -9.91
C ALA A 534 -18.74 8.89 -9.21
N CYS A 535 -18.56 9.93 -8.38
CA CYS A 535 -19.67 10.61 -7.73
C CYS A 535 -20.66 11.19 -8.74
N ASN A 536 -20.17 11.83 -9.81
CA ASN A 536 -21.04 12.37 -10.86
C ASN A 536 -21.81 11.28 -11.63
N LEU A 537 -21.28 10.06 -11.72
CA LEU A 537 -21.93 8.95 -12.40
C LEU A 537 -22.98 8.26 -11.54
N THR A 538 -22.74 8.17 -10.22
CA THR A 538 -23.62 7.44 -9.30
C THR A 538 -24.57 8.32 -8.48
N GLY A 539 -24.27 9.62 -8.35
CA GLY A 539 -24.97 10.52 -7.43
C GLY A 539 -24.80 10.13 -5.96
N ASN A 540 -23.82 9.27 -5.64
CA ASN A 540 -23.65 8.69 -4.30
C ASN A 540 -22.21 8.87 -3.79
N PRO A 541 -21.88 10.06 -3.24
CA PRO A 541 -20.56 10.33 -2.66
C PRO A 541 -20.37 9.61 -1.32
N ASN A 542 -21.45 9.36 -0.57
CA ASN A 542 -21.40 8.67 0.72
C ASN A 542 -21.01 7.20 0.57
N ALA A 543 -21.55 6.49 -0.43
CA ALA A 543 -21.13 5.11 -0.72
C ALA A 543 -19.64 5.02 -1.11
N LEU A 544 -19.07 6.04 -1.80
CA LEU A 544 -17.62 6.06 -2.04
C LEU A 544 -16.85 6.20 -0.72
N SER A 545 -17.27 7.10 0.17
CA SER A 545 -16.65 7.28 1.49
C SER A 545 -16.68 5.98 2.31
N ARG A 546 -17.83 5.29 2.34
CA ARG A 546 -17.98 3.99 3.02
C ARG A 546 -17.10 2.92 2.40
N ALA A 547 -17.09 2.83 1.07
CA ALA A 547 -16.26 1.86 0.35
C ALA A 547 -14.76 2.05 0.65
N LEU A 548 -14.26 3.29 0.63
CA LEU A 548 -12.84 3.57 0.90
C LEU A 548 -12.44 3.19 2.33
N LEU A 549 -13.29 3.48 3.31
CA LEU A 549 -13.01 3.10 4.70
C LEU A 549 -13.10 1.59 4.93
N LYS A 550 -14.11 0.92 4.35
CA LYS A 550 -14.22 -0.54 4.43
C LYS A 550 -13.03 -1.25 3.78
N ILE A 551 -12.56 -0.77 2.61
CA ILE A 551 -11.33 -1.26 1.97
C ILE A 551 -10.13 -1.06 2.91
N THR A 552 -10.03 0.10 3.56
CA THR A 552 -8.93 0.42 4.48
C THR A 552 -8.93 -0.50 5.71
N MET A 553 -10.08 -0.67 6.36
CA MET A 553 -10.27 -1.57 7.50
C MET A 553 -9.95 -3.01 7.13
N LYS A 554 -10.52 -3.49 6.02
CA LYS A 554 -10.33 -4.87 5.55
C LYS A 554 -8.87 -5.13 5.17
N LEU A 555 -8.18 -4.19 4.54
CA LEU A 555 -6.76 -4.34 4.21
C LEU A 555 -5.90 -4.46 5.48
N SER A 556 -6.12 -3.59 6.48
CA SER A 556 -5.42 -3.69 7.78
C SER A 556 -5.67 -5.05 8.45
N GLN A 557 -6.93 -5.51 8.44
CA GLN A 557 -7.32 -6.79 9.03
C GLN A 557 -6.67 -7.97 8.29
N THR A 558 -6.64 -7.95 6.95
CA THR A 558 -6.03 -9.02 6.15
C THR A 558 -4.52 -9.09 6.40
N ILE A 559 -3.81 -7.95 6.46
CA ILE A 559 -2.37 -7.93 6.77
C ILE A 559 -2.11 -8.49 8.18
N GLN A 560 -2.93 -8.12 9.16
CA GLN A 560 -2.81 -8.63 10.53
C GLN A 560 -3.04 -10.14 10.60
N ASN A 561 -4.08 -10.65 9.92
CA ASN A 561 -4.41 -12.07 9.90
C ASN A 561 -3.37 -12.91 9.14
N GLN A 562 -2.84 -12.39 8.02
CA GLN A 562 -1.81 -13.08 7.24
C GLN A 562 -0.42 -12.96 7.87
N GLY A 563 -0.20 -11.96 8.74
CA GLY A 563 1.07 -11.68 9.39
C GLY A 563 2.16 -11.10 8.48
N GLN A 564 1.84 -10.71 7.25
CA GLN A 564 2.75 -10.13 6.27
C GLN A 564 1.98 -9.33 5.21
N THR A 565 2.65 -8.40 4.53
CA THR A 565 2.04 -7.65 3.42
C THR A 565 2.11 -8.45 2.13
N ASN A 566 0.97 -8.73 1.51
CA ASN A 566 0.93 -9.35 0.18
C ASN A 566 1.66 -8.49 -0.86
N PHE A 567 2.45 -9.11 -1.73
CA PHE A 567 3.29 -8.39 -2.69
C PHE A 567 2.49 -7.59 -3.71
N ILE A 568 1.24 -7.97 -4.00
CA ILE A 568 0.35 -7.20 -4.89
C ILE A 568 0.09 -5.80 -4.35
N LEU A 569 -0.07 -5.67 -3.03
CA LEU A 569 -0.37 -4.40 -2.38
C LEU A 569 0.79 -3.42 -2.46
N GLU A 570 2.01 -3.94 -2.42
CA GLU A 570 3.23 -3.15 -2.53
C GLU A 570 3.53 -2.80 -3.99
N SER A 571 3.53 -3.80 -4.87
CA SER A 571 3.99 -3.65 -6.25
C SER A 571 2.99 -2.91 -7.13
N PHE A 572 1.68 -3.05 -6.88
CA PHE A 572 0.60 -2.47 -7.69
C PHE A 572 -0.06 -1.28 -6.99
N ASP A 573 0.64 -0.67 -6.04
CA ASP A 573 0.14 0.47 -5.26
C ASP A 573 -0.41 1.60 -6.16
N ARG A 574 0.25 1.87 -7.28
CA ARG A 574 -0.18 2.83 -8.31
C ARG A 574 -1.33 2.34 -9.16
N LEU A 575 -2.05 1.28 -8.86
CA LEU A 575 -3.25 0.88 -9.61
C LEU A 575 -4.46 0.76 -8.68
N ILE A 576 -4.24 0.30 -7.45
CA ILE A 576 -5.26 0.11 -6.42
C ILE A 576 -5.85 1.44 -5.91
N PRO A 577 -7.05 1.45 -5.29
CA PRO A 577 -7.72 2.67 -4.84
C PRO A 577 -7.09 3.33 -3.61
N ILE A 578 -6.36 2.57 -2.78
CA ILE A 578 -5.81 3.03 -1.48
C ILE A 578 -4.39 2.49 -1.29
N ASN A 579 -3.50 3.29 -0.69
CA ASN A 579 -2.17 2.84 -0.31
C ASN A 579 -2.23 1.92 0.91
N HIS A 580 -1.70 0.70 0.79
CA HIS A 580 -1.63 -0.26 1.90
C HIS A 580 -0.91 0.30 3.14
N GLN A 581 0.12 1.13 2.96
CA GLN A 581 0.90 1.68 4.09
C GLN A 581 0.12 2.72 4.89
N GLN A 582 -0.70 3.54 4.22
CA GLN A 582 -1.61 4.48 4.91
C GLN A 582 -2.74 3.71 5.60
N ALA A 583 -3.24 2.65 4.95
CA ALA A 583 -4.32 1.83 5.46
C ALA A 583 -3.91 0.96 6.66
N LEU A 584 -2.63 0.57 6.77
CA LEU A 584 -2.12 -0.30 7.82
C LEU A 584 -2.39 0.26 9.22
N THR A 585 -1.84 1.43 9.53
CA THR A 585 -2.04 2.03 10.86
C THR A 585 -3.45 2.55 11.01
N PHE A 586 -3.94 3.31 10.02
CA PHE A 586 -5.23 3.96 10.09
C PHE A 586 -6.37 2.94 10.26
N GLY A 587 -6.38 1.89 9.44
CA GLY A 587 -7.40 0.84 9.47
C GLY A 587 -7.49 0.16 10.83
N SER A 588 -6.37 -0.19 11.45
CA SER A 588 -6.36 -0.81 12.79
C SER A 588 -6.89 0.12 13.89
N LEU A 589 -6.67 1.44 13.77
CA LEU A 589 -7.08 2.43 14.77
C LEU A 589 -8.57 2.74 14.73
N THR A 590 -9.25 2.47 13.61
CA THR A 590 -10.69 2.74 13.47
C THR A 590 -11.57 1.95 14.44
N ALA A 591 -11.08 0.82 14.98
CA ALA A 591 -11.77 0.04 16.00
C ALA A 591 -11.77 0.70 17.40
N TYR A 592 -10.82 1.61 17.64
CA TYR A 592 -10.52 2.15 18.97
C TYR A 592 -10.88 3.63 19.13
N ARG A 593 -10.98 4.38 18.02
CA ARG A 593 -11.23 5.82 18.05
C ARG A 593 -12.11 6.28 16.90
N SER A 594 -12.83 7.38 17.12
CA SER A 594 -13.68 8.00 16.10
C SER A 594 -12.86 8.48 14.90
N ILE A 595 -13.38 8.24 13.69
CA ILE A 595 -12.73 8.59 12.42
C ILE A 595 -12.38 10.08 12.34
N ASN A 596 -13.28 10.95 12.81
CA ASN A 596 -13.04 12.40 12.80
C ASN A 596 -11.76 12.78 13.57
N SER A 597 -11.51 12.14 14.71
CA SER A 597 -10.30 12.39 15.51
C SER A 597 -9.03 11.81 14.87
N LEU A 598 -9.12 10.68 14.17
CA LEU A 598 -7.98 10.08 13.46
C LEU A 598 -7.58 10.91 12.23
N LEU A 599 -8.55 11.55 11.57
CA LEU A 599 -8.32 12.38 10.38
C LEU A 599 -7.87 13.81 10.70
N THR A 600 -7.75 14.18 11.98
CA THR A 600 -7.39 15.54 12.38
C THR A 600 -6.06 15.97 11.76
N TRP A 601 -5.03 15.12 11.82
CA TRP A 601 -3.73 15.42 11.20
C TRP A 601 -3.83 15.60 9.68
N ASP A 602 -4.53 14.67 8.99
CA ASP A 602 -4.70 14.70 7.54
C ASP A 602 -5.36 16.00 7.04
N LEU A 603 -6.21 16.61 7.87
CA LEU A 603 -7.02 17.77 7.49
C LEU A 603 -6.48 19.11 8.00
N THR A 604 -5.63 19.11 9.03
CA THR A 604 -5.16 20.34 9.68
C THR A 604 -3.71 20.65 9.40
N ASN A 605 -2.85 19.65 9.14
CA ASN A 605 -1.42 19.88 8.94
C ASN A 605 -1.18 20.69 7.66
N CYS A 606 -0.29 21.69 7.73
CA CYS A 606 -0.04 22.59 6.59
C CYS A 606 1.00 22.05 5.59
N TYR A 607 1.75 21.00 5.97
CA TYR A 607 2.82 20.42 5.17
C TYR A 607 2.42 19.10 4.49
N THR A 608 1.11 18.79 4.41
CA THR A 608 0.63 17.57 3.76
C THR A 608 1.03 17.46 2.28
N PRO A 609 1.06 18.53 1.46
CA PRO A 609 1.47 18.41 0.06
C PRO A 609 2.92 17.94 -0.11
N GLU A 610 3.83 18.43 0.74
CA GLU A 610 5.24 18.08 0.71
C GLU A 610 5.48 16.67 1.29
N LEU A 611 4.82 16.33 2.40
CA LEU A 611 4.97 15.03 3.05
C LEU A 611 4.36 13.87 2.25
N THR A 612 3.45 14.17 1.31
CA THR A 612 2.82 13.17 0.42
C THR A 612 3.59 12.95 -0.89
N LEU A 613 4.71 13.64 -1.13
CA LEU A 613 5.48 13.55 -2.38
C LEU A 613 5.89 12.13 -2.77
N ASN A 614 6.30 11.32 -1.79
CA ASN A 614 6.72 9.93 -1.99
C ASN A 614 5.55 8.90 -1.98
N GLN A 615 4.31 9.38 -1.90
CA GLN A 615 3.11 8.54 -1.79
C GLN A 615 2.41 8.38 -3.13
N SER A 616 1.88 7.19 -3.43
CA SER A 616 1.10 6.93 -4.65
C SER A 616 -0.30 7.54 -4.61
N HIS A 617 -0.82 7.84 -3.40
CA HIS A 617 -2.19 8.30 -3.19
C HIS A 617 -2.22 9.56 -2.32
N PRO A 618 -3.24 10.42 -2.51
CA PRO A 618 -3.52 11.48 -1.55
C PRO A 618 -4.00 10.89 -0.22
N LEU A 619 -3.97 11.71 0.82
CA LEU A 619 -4.39 11.29 2.17
C LEU A 619 -5.87 10.90 2.19
N ILE A 620 -6.20 9.90 3.00
CA ILE A 620 -7.57 9.39 3.14
C ILE A 620 -8.49 10.51 3.66
N GLY A 621 -8.03 11.31 4.63
CA GLY A 621 -8.83 12.42 5.17
C GLY A 621 -9.21 13.47 4.13
N GLU A 622 -8.26 13.90 3.30
CA GLU A 622 -8.52 14.88 2.23
C GLU A 622 -9.58 14.38 1.25
N ARG A 623 -9.50 13.09 0.87
CA ARG A 623 -10.49 12.48 -0.03
C ARG A 623 -11.88 12.45 0.62
N LEU A 624 -11.98 11.96 1.85
CA LEU A 624 -13.26 11.88 2.57
C LEU A 624 -13.90 13.26 2.76
N LYS A 625 -13.09 14.29 3.05
CA LYS A 625 -13.58 15.67 3.14
C LYS A 625 -14.13 16.18 1.81
N ILE A 626 -13.45 15.92 0.69
CA ILE A 626 -13.94 16.29 -0.64
C ILE A 626 -15.28 15.58 -0.95
N LEU A 627 -15.40 14.31 -0.61
CA LEU A 627 -16.65 13.55 -0.79
C LEU A 627 -17.78 14.11 0.08
N GLY A 628 -17.49 14.51 1.32
CA GLY A 628 -18.42 15.23 2.18
C GLY A 628 -18.87 16.57 1.60
N LEU A 629 -17.96 17.30 0.94
CA LEU A 629 -18.32 18.54 0.22
C LEU A 629 -19.24 18.26 -0.98
N TYR A 630 -19.07 17.14 -1.69
CA TYR A 630 -19.99 16.73 -2.75
C TYR A 630 -21.36 16.34 -2.21
N ALA A 631 -21.41 15.63 -1.08
CA ALA A 631 -22.65 15.32 -0.39
C ALA A 631 -23.40 16.61 -0.02
N ASN A 632 -22.72 17.56 0.63
CA ASN A 632 -23.27 18.86 1.01
C ASN A 632 -23.76 19.66 -0.20
N TYR A 633 -22.99 19.68 -1.30
CA TYR A 633 -23.37 20.35 -2.55
C TYR A 633 -24.67 19.79 -3.13
N TRP A 634 -24.89 18.47 -3.02
CA TRP A 634 -26.13 17.81 -3.44
C TRP A 634 -27.20 17.74 -2.35
N LYS A 635 -27.03 18.49 -1.25
CA LYS A 635 -27.97 18.52 -0.11
C LYS A 635 -28.21 17.14 0.52
N LEU A 636 -27.20 16.27 0.43
CA LEU A 636 -27.16 15.01 1.15
C LEU A 636 -26.47 15.23 2.49
N GLU A 637 -26.92 14.52 3.51
CA GLU A 637 -26.17 14.44 4.76
C GLU A 637 -24.87 13.68 4.51
N PRO A 638 -23.71 14.25 4.85
CA PRO A 638 -22.43 13.58 4.65
C PRO A 638 -22.31 12.42 5.64
N GLU A 639 -21.72 11.31 5.19
CA GLU A 639 -21.45 10.15 6.05
C GLU A 639 -20.56 10.53 7.24
N PHE A 640 -19.61 11.45 7.00
CA PHE A 640 -18.71 12.01 8.01
C PHE A 640 -18.83 13.52 8.04
N ASP A 641 -19.15 14.09 9.20
CA ASP A 641 -19.13 15.54 9.39
C ASP A 641 -17.69 16.02 9.63
N LEU A 642 -17.00 16.33 8.53
CA LEU A 642 -15.62 16.85 8.50
C LEU A 642 -15.58 18.34 8.14
N SER A 643 -16.74 18.98 8.05
CA SER A 643 -16.89 20.36 7.56
C SER A 643 -16.29 21.38 8.53
N ASN A 644 -16.35 21.10 9.83
CA ASN A 644 -15.85 21.95 10.91
C ASN A 644 -14.31 22.02 10.98
N ILE A 645 -13.59 21.10 10.31
CA ILE A 645 -12.13 21.02 10.38
C ILE A 645 -11.53 21.87 9.25
N THR A 646 -11.10 23.09 9.57
CA THR A 646 -10.43 23.98 8.61
C THR A 646 -8.93 23.67 8.50
N PRO A 647 -8.37 23.60 7.28
CA PRO A 647 -6.94 23.39 7.11
C PRO A 647 -6.15 24.58 7.66
N ALA A 648 -5.03 24.32 8.34
CA ALA A 648 -4.13 25.40 8.75
C ALA A 648 -3.54 26.05 7.50
N LYS A 649 -3.53 27.39 7.45
CA LYS A 649 -2.84 28.12 6.38
C LYS A 649 -1.33 27.92 6.56
N PRO A 650 -0.58 27.68 5.48
CA PRO A 650 0.88 27.63 5.58
C PRO A 650 1.40 29.00 6.06
N PRO A 651 2.49 29.02 6.85
CA PRO A 651 3.13 30.27 7.24
C PRO A 651 3.54 31.06 5.99
N LYS A 652 3.21 32.37 5.95
CA LYS A 652 3.43 33.24 4.77
C LYS A 652 4.91 33.47 4.43
N LEU A 653 5.82 33.23 5.37
CA LEU A 653 7.25 33.38 5.19
C LEU A 653 7.94 32.12 5.74
N LEU A 654 8.87 31.54 4.97
CA LEU A 654 9.82 30.56 5.49
C LEU A 654 10.74 31.31 6.47
N THR A 655 10.40 31.30 7.76
CA THR A 655 11.28 31.80 8.80
C THR A 655 12.49 30.89 8.95
N ASN A 656 13.60 31.42 9.48
CA ASN A 656 14.89 30.74 9.61
C ASN A 656 14.82 29.40 10.38
N ASN A 657 13.74 29.15 11.13
CA ASN A 657 13.52 27.95 11.94
C ASN A 657 12.33 27.10 11.45
N SER A 658 12.00 27.12 10.15
CA SER A 658 10.89 26.29 9.67
C SER A 658 11.21 24.79 9.77
N PRO A 659 10.35 23.97 10.41
CA PRO A 659 10.60 22.54 10.58
C PRO A 659 10.64 21.79 9.24
N LEU A 660 10.01 22.34 8.20
CA LEU A 660 10.07 21.81 6.85
C LEU A 660 11.45 21.96 6.20
N LEU A 661 12.13 23.10 6.37
CA LEU A 661 13.50 23.27 5.87
C LEU A 661 14.44 22.27 6.54
N LEU A 662 14.26 22.03 7.84
CA LEU A 662 15.03 21.04 8.58
C LEU A 662 14.71 19.60 8.11
N GLN A 663 13.43 19.27 7.89
CA GLN A 663 13.00 17.99 7.30
C GLN A 663 13.67 17.74 5.95
N GLY A 664 13.67 18.76 5.10
CA GLY A 664 14.18 18.74 3.74
C GLY A 664 15.67 19.09 3.63
N ALA A 665 16.41 19.29 4.73
CA ALA A 665 17.76 19.84 4.69
C ALA A 665 18.73 19.11 3.75
N PRO A 666 18.74 17.77 3.62
CA PRO A 666 19.57 17.09 2.62
C PRO A 666 19.26 17.47 1.17
N PHE A 667 17.98 17.75 0.87
CA PHE A 667 17.53 18.17 -0.45
C PHE A 667 17.81 19.65 -0.68
N PHE A 668 17.62 20.51 0.33
CA PHE A 668 17.96 21.94 0.27
C PHE A 668 19.47 22.23 0.37
N GLY A 669 20.27 21.26 0.81
CA GLY A 669 21.72 21.31 0.76
C GLY A 669 22.26 21.29 -0.67
N ILE A 670 21.59 20.59 -1.59
CA ILE A 670 21.96 20.54 -3.02
C ILE A 670 21.89 21.92 -3.69
N PRO A 671 20.78 22.72 -3.62
CA PRO A 671 20.74 24.06 -4.19
C PRO A 671 21.70 25.01 -3.48
N ALA A 672 21.82 24.89 -2.15
CA ALA A 672 22.75 25.72 -1.39
C ALA A 672 24.20 25.48 -1.87
N GLY A 673 24.58 24.22 -2.06
CA GLY A 673 25.86 23.84 -2.65
C GLY A 673 26.03 24.36 -4.08
N MET A 674 24.99 24.29 -4.91
CA MET A 674 25.02 24.83 -6.27
C MET A 674 25.18 26.35 -6.30
N ILE A 675 24.50 27.08 -5.40
CA ILE A 675 24.61 28.54 -5.27
C ILE A 675 26.03 28.91 -4.83
N ILE A 676 26.58 28.22 -3.83
CA ILE A 676 27.95 28.44 -3.36
C ILE A 676 28.96 28.16 -4.48
N GLY A 677 28.82 27.02 -5.17
CA GLY A 677 29.65 26.68 -6.32
C GLY A 677 29.52 27.71 -7.45
N GLY A 678 28.32 28.21 -7.71
CA GLY A 678 28.05 29.26 -8.69
C GLY A 678 28.67 30.60 -8.31
N ILE A 679 28.67 30.96 -7.03
CA ILE A 679 29.35 32.17 -6.53
C ILE A 679 30.87 32.05 -6.71
N ILE A 680 31.45 30.89 -6.36
CA ILE A 680 32.89 30.63 -6.55
C ILE A 680 33.25 30.70 -8.04
N TRP A 681 32.43 30.10 -8.89
CA TRP A 681 32.58 30.14 -10.34
C TRP A 681 32.49 31.57 -10.90
N LEU A 682 31.48 32.36 -10.49
CA LEU A 682 31.34 33.77 -10.89
C LEU A 682 32.50 34.63 -10.41
N MET A 683 33.01 34.38 -9.20
CA MET A 683 34.19 35.05 -8.67
C MET A 683 35.41 34.81 -9.56
N GLY A 684 35.59 33.58 -10.07
CA GLY A 684 36.60 33.27 -11.09
C GLY A 684 36.46 34.11 -12.35
N GLY A 685 35.23 34.28 -12.84
CA GLY A 685 34.95 35.10 -14.02
C GLY A 685 35.27 36.58 -13.83
N VAL A 686 34.94 37.12 -12.66
CA VAL A 686 35.32 38.49 -12.28
C VAL A 686 36.84 38.62 -12.17
N CYS A 687 37.52 37.62 -11.61
CA CYS A 687 38.99 37.60 -11.52
C CYS A 687 39.64 37.55 -12.91
N SER A 688 39.12 36.76 -13.85
CA SER A 688 39.56 36.74 -15.26
C SER A 688 39.37 38.12 -15.90
N LEU A 689 38.21 38.76 -15.69
CA LEU A 689 37.93 40.10 -16.20
C LEU A 689 38.90 41.18 -15.65
N LEU A 690 39.37 41.00 -14.40
CA LEU A 690 40.31 41.89 -13.72
C LEU A 690 41.79 41.53 -13.96
N GLY A 691 42.08 40.48 -14.73
CA GLY A 691 43.46 40.03 -15.01
C GLY A 691 44.15 39.29 -13.85
N LEU A 692 43.39 38.77 -12.88
CA LEU A 692 43.90 37.99 -11.75
C LEU A 692 44.07 36.52 -12.12
N TRP A 693 45.12 36.24 -12.92
CA TRP A 693 45.50 34.92 -13.43
C TRP A 693 45.55 33.77 -12.40
N GLN A 694 45.83 34.06 -11.12
CA GLN A 694 45.87 33.04 -10.04
C GLN A 694 44.51 32.43 -9.69
N LEU A 695 43.41 33.13 -10.00
CA LEU A 695 42.04 32.72 -9.68
C LEU A 695 41.17 32.53 -10.93
N GLU A 696 41.76 32.73 -12.11
CA GLU A 696 41.07 32.56 -13.38
C GLU A 696 40.61 31.12 -13.61
N TRP A 697 41.35 30.13 -13.12
CA TRP A 697 41.00 28.70 -13.25
C TRP A 697 39.64 28.34 -12.61
N LEU A 698 39.15 29.14 -11.65
CA LEU A 698 37.82 28.97 -11.06
C LEU A 698 36.70 29.19 -12.10
N TRP A 699 36.99 29.97 -13.15
CA TRP A 699 36.09 30.22 -14.27
C TRP A 699 36.12 29.04 -15.24
N GLY A 700 34.98 28.35 -15.36
CA GLY A 700 34.82 27.19 -16.25
C GLY A 700 35.04 25.83 -15.59
N ASP A 701 35.45 25.79 -14.33
CA ASP A 701 35.71 24.54 -13.61
C ASP A 701 34.43 23.85 -13.11
N TYR A 702 34.16 22.68 -13.69
CA TYR A 702 33.02 21.83 -13.37
C TYR A 702 33.17 21.12 -12.00
N TRP A 703 34.39 20.77 -11.64
CA TRP A 703 34.66 19.93 -10.47
C TRP A 703 34.34 20.64 -9.16
N ILE A 704 34.54 21.96 -9.12
CA ILE A 704 34.12 22.82 -8.01
C ILE A 704 32.59 22.82 -7.86
N MET A 705 31.86 22.88 -8.97
CA MET A 705 30.40 22.86 -8.95
C MET A 705 29.88 21.51 -8.45
N ALA A 706 30.38 20.41 -8.99
CA ALA A 706 30.03 19.05 -8.58
C ALA A 706 30.40 18.78 -7.10
N GLY A 707 31.58 19.24 -6.69
CA GLY A 707 32.06 19.17 -5.30
C GLY A 707 31.16 19.95 -4.35
N SER A 708 30.78 21.18 -4.71
CA SER A 708 29.94 22.04 -3.87
C SER A 708 28.54 21.45 -3.66
N ILE A 709 27.96 20.82 -4.69
CA ILE A 709 26.65 20.15 -4.60
C ILE A 709 26.68 18.99 -3.60
N THR A 710 27.69 18.12 -3.70
CA THR A 710 27.85 16.94 -2.84
C THR A 710 28.18 17.33 -1.40
N ILE A 711 29.03 18.34 -1.20
CA ILE A 711 29.31 18.95 0.12
C ILE A 711 28.01 19.50 0.72
N GLY A 712 27.25 20.28 -0.05
CA GLY A 712 25.98 20.86 0.39
C GLY A 712 24.98 19.79 0.85
N CYS A 713 24.85 18.69 0.10
CA CYS A 713 24.00 17.56 0.48
C CYS A 713 24.48 16.91 1.80
N GLY A 714 25.79 16.64 1.93
CA GLY A 714 26.37 16.05 3.14
C GLY A 714 26.17 16.94 4.39
N LEU A 715 26.40 18.25 4.27
CA LEU A 715 26.11 19.22 5.32
C LEU A 715 24.61 19.27 5.65
N GLY A 716 23.73 19.17 4.66
CA GLY A 716 22.28 19.06 4.85
C GLY A 716 21.86 17.84 5.67
N ILE A 717 22.56 16.71 5.53
CA ILE A 717 22.32 15.52 6.38
C ILE A 717 22.81 15.77 7.81
N LEU A 718 24.02 16.33 7.98
CA LEU A 718 24.60 16.62 9.30
C LEU A 718 23.76 17.61 10.10
N THR A 719 23.23 18.65 9.46
CA THR A 719 22.34 19.63 10.13
C THR A 719 21.05 19.01 10.65
N ARG A 720 20.49 18.03 9.92
CA ARG A 720 19.24 17.35 10.30
C ARG A 720 19.43 16.27 11.36
N ILE A 721 20.58 15.60 11.40
CA ILE A 721 20.73 14.31 12.07
C ILE A 721 20.40 14.33 13.56
N ASN A 722 20.83 15.35 14.31
CA ASN A 722 20.62 15.44 15.75
C ASN A 722 19.14 15.72 16.10
N TYR A 723 18.43 16.45 15.25
CA TYR A 723 17.00 16.67 15.41
C TYR A 723 16.19 15.44 15.02
N PHE A 724 16.62 14.75 13.97
CA PHE A 724 15.94 13.54 13.53
C PHE A 724 16.17 12.41 14.52
N PHE A 725 17.39 12.17 14.99
CA PHE A 725 17.75 11.10 15.93
C PHE A 725 18.26 11.67 17.26
N PRO A 726 17.39 12.26 18.10
CA PRO A 726 17.79 12.72 19.42
C PRO A 726 18.14 11.52 20.30
N GLU A 727 19.11 11.71 21.19
CA GLU A 727 19.56 10.68 22.12
C GLU A 727 18.40 10.17 22.99
N ILE A 728 18.20 8.84 23.02
CA ILE A 728 17.15 8.21 23.80
C ILE A 728 17.61 8.10 25.26
N LYS A 729 17.12 9.02 26.10
CA LYS A 729 17.36 9.02 27.55
C LYS A 729 16.17 8.40 28.28
N PRO A 730 16.37 7.54 29.30
CA PRO A 730 15.30 6.91 30.07
C PRO A 730 14.14 7.84 30.51
N PRO A 731 14.37 9.08 31.00
CA PRO A 731 13.27 9.97 31.39
C PRO A 731 12.41 10.49 30.23
N ASN A 732 12.92 10.47 29.00
CA ASN A 732 12.22 11.04 27.84
C ASN A 732 11.40 10.00 27.07
N ILE A 733 11.52 8.71 27.40
CA ILE A 733 10.88 7.61 26.67
C ILE A 733 9.40 7.53 27.04
N LEU A 734 8.53 7.61 26.04
CA LEU A 734 7.12 7.29 26.21
C LEU A 734 6.94 5.77 26.22
N ASN A 735 6.60 5.22 27.39
CA ASN A 735 6.36 3.79 27.57
C ASN A 735 4.91 3.44 27.17
N GLN A 736 4.76 2.60 26.14
CA GLN A 736 3.48 2.12 25.60
C GLN A 736 2.42 3.23 25.38
N PRO A 737 2.75 4.33 24.67
CA PRO A 737 1.76 5.36 24.35
C PRO A 737 0.63 4.77 23.49
N ASN A 738 -0.56 5.33 23.63
CA ASN A 738 -1.69 4.99 22.77
C ASN A 738 -1.41 5.50 21.35
N LEU A 739 -1.32 4.60 20.37
CA LEU A 739 -1.04 4.92 18.97
C LEU A 739 -2.06 5.89 18.38
N SER A 740 -3.32 5.81 18.83
CA SER A 740 -4.39 6.68 18.34
C SER A 740 -4.18 8.15 18.72
N ASP A 741 -3.55 8.45 19.86
CA ASP A 741 -3.22 9.83 20.26
C ASP A 741 -2.03 10.38 19.46
N LEU A 742 -1.03 9.54 19.19
CA LEU A 742 0.14 9.92 18.40
C LEU A 742 -0.21 10.24 16.94
N VAL A 743 -1.08 9.45 16.31
CA VAL A 743 -1.50 9.66 14.91
C VAL A 743 -2.35 10.91 14.74
N SER A 744 -3.18 11.24 15.74
CA SER A 744 -4.12 12.36 15.71
C SER A 744 -3.47 13.73 15.95
N ASN A 745 -2.24 13.80 16.48
CA ASN A 745 -1.61 15.07 16.85
C ASN A 745 -1.30 15.96 15.62
N PRO A 746 -1.99 17.11 15.44
CA PRO A 746 -2.01 17.86 14.18
C PRO A 746 -0.69 18.54 13.80
N GLN A 747 0.14 18.91 14.78
CA GLN A 747 1.36 19.70 14.54
C GLN A 747 2.60 18.86 14.20
N THR A 748 2.51 17.53 14.31
CA THR A 748 3.66 16.64 14.17
C THR A 748 4.16 16.51 12.74
N ILE A 749 5.48 16.57 12.58
CA ILE A 749 6.23 16.32 11.35
C ILE A 749 7.28 15.24 11.65
N PRO A 750 7.82 14.48 10.67
CA PRO A 750 8.80 13.44 10.99
C PRO A 750 10.07 13.92 11.72
N VAL A 751 10.47 15.20 11.58
CA VAL A 751 11.58 15.79 12.37
C VAL A 751 11.25 15.87 13.85
N ASP A 752 9.97 16.00 14.24
CA ASP A 752 9.55 16.06 15.64
C ASP A 752 9.61 14.67 16.28
N SER A 753 10.84 14.20 16.46
CA SER A 753 11.18 12.87 16.90
C SER A 753 10.79 12.66 18.35
N GLN A 754 9.92 11.70 18.61
CA GLN A 754 9.54 11.32 19.97
C GLN A 754 10.09 9.93 20.28
N PRO A 755 10.97 9.75 21.28
CA PRO A 755 11.46 8.43 21.66
C PRO A 755 10.34 7.65 22.35
N ILE A 756 10.06 6.45 21.84
CA ILE A 756 8.98 5.59 22.31
C ILE A 756 9.49 4.17 22.57
N CYS A 757 8.82 3.49 23.51
CA CYS A 757 9.00 2.07 23.76
C CYS A 757 7.66 1.34 23.59
N LEU A 758 7.55 0.49 22.58
CA LEU A 758 6.36 -0.31 22.30
C LEU A 758 6.64 -1.79 22.54
N ARG A 759 5.60 -2.55 22.93
CA ARG A 759 5.67 -4.01 23.03
C ARG A 759 4.57 -4.60 22.17
N GLY A 760 4.88 -5.66 21.45
CA GLY A 760 3.94 -6.27 20.53
C GLY A 760 4.52 -7.47 19.79
N GLN A 761 3.69 -8.12 19.00
CA GLN A 761 4.12 -9.21 18.13
C GLN A 761 4.73 -8.65 16.84
N LEU A 762 5.90 -9.14 16.45
CA LEU A 762 6.52 -8.76 15.17
C LEU A 762 5.89 -9.55 14.02
N LEU A 763 5.34 -8.84 13.04
CA LEU A 763 4.81 -9.34 11.79
C LEU A 763 5.72 -8.89 10.63
N GLY A 764 5.65 -9.59 9.50
CA GLY A 764 6.43 -9.24 8.32
C GLY A 764 6.83 -10.42 7.44
N ARG A 765 7.45 -10.10 6.31
CA ARG A 765 8.06 -11.09 5.42
C ARG A 765 9.34 -11.67 6.04
N ARG A 766 9.65 -12.92 5.73
CA ARG A 766 10.89 -13.58 6.17
C ARG A 766 11.97 -13.51 5.09
N GLY A 767 13.23 -13.67 5.51
CA GLY A 767 14.38 -13.84 4.61
C GLY A 767 14.69 -12.65 3.71
N LEU A 768 15.20 -12.96 2.51
CA LEU A 768 15.59 -12.01 1.46
C LEU A 768 14.41 -11.17 0.96
N ARG A 769 13.18 -11.68 1.08
CA ARG A 769 11.94 -10.95 0.74
C ARG A 769 11.64 -9.76 1.65
N ASN A 770 12.37 -9.63 2.76
CA ASN A 770 12.22 -8.52 3.71
C ASN A 770 13.45 -7.61 3.79
N THR A 771 14.65 -8.11 3.48
CA THR A 771 15.91 -7.39 3.70
C THR A 771 15.90 -5.96 3.15
N PHE A 772 15.37 -5.76 1.94
CA PHE A 772 15.27 -4.42 1.32
C PHE A 772 13.85 -3.87 1.29
N ALA A 773 12.83 -4.73 1.29
CA ALA A 773 11.43 -4.28 1.35
C ALA A 773 11.07 -3.63 2.69
N GLN A 774 11.75 -4.02 3.77
CA GLN A 774 11.50 -3.58 5.15
C GLN A 774 10.00 -3.66 5.49
N ASP A 775 9.39 -4.81 5.19
CA ASP A 775 8.04 -5.17 5.60
C ASP A 775 8.11 -5.72 7.04
N LEU A 776 8.44 -4.84 7.98
CA LEU A 776 8.42 -5.10 9.42
C LEU A 776 7.26 -4.33 10.03
N ILE A 777 6.38 -5.03 10.73
CA ILE A 777 5.16 -4.48 11.30
C ILE A 777 5.08 -4.93 12.76
N LEU A 778 4.85 -4.00 13.68
CA LEU A 778 4.61 -4.31 15.08
C LEU A 778 3.11 -4.32 15.35
N GLN A 779 2.58 -5.46 15.79
CA GLN A 779 1.22 -5.57 16.29
C GLN A 779 1.20 -5.31 17.80
N THR A 780 0.72 -4.14 18.18
CA THR A 780 0.55 -3.72 19.57
C THR A 780 -0.90 -3.88 20.01
N PRO A 781 -1.21 -3.82 21.32
CA PRO A 781 -2.60 -3.84 21.80
C PRO A 781 -3.47 -2.69 21.28
N SER A 782 -2.85 -1.57 20.88
CA SER A 782 -3.53 -0.36 20.42
C SER A 782 -3.60 -0.23 18.90
N GLY A 783 -3.09 -1.21 18.14
CA GLY A 783 -3.09 -1.21 16.67
C GLY A 783 -1.78 -1.75 16.08
N ILE A 784 -1.67 -1.70 14.76
CA ILE A 784 -0.47 -2.14 14.03
C ILE A 784 0.31 -0.93 13.52
N ILE A 785 1.65 -1.04 13.50
CA ILE A 785 2.53 0.03 13.00
C ILE A 785 3.72 -0.51 12.22
N LYS A 786 4.13 0.21 11.17
CA LYS A 786 5.32 -0.10 10.40
C LYS A 786 6.60 0.26 11.17
N LEU A 787 7.58 -0.62 11.11
CA LEU A 787 8.93 -0.42 11.63
C LEU A 787 9.92 -0.24 10.49
N HIS A 788 10.86 0.69 10.67
CA HIS A 788 12.04 0.80 9.82
C HIS A 788 13.26 0.37 10.62
N TYR A 789 13.87 -0.73 10.18
CA TYR A 789 15.08 -1.26 10.77
C TYR A 789 16.21 -1.23 9.76
N LEU A 790 17.29 -0.54 10.11
CA LEU A 790 18.54 -0.58 9.38
C LEU A 790 19.58 -1.22 10.32
N PRO A 791 20.25 -2.32 9.95
CA PRO A 791 21.18 -2.99 10.85
C PRO A 791 22.41 -2.11 11.11
N GLU A 792 22.87 -2.05 12.36
CA GLU A 792 24.11 -1.35 12.72
C GLU A 792 25.33 -1.93 11.99
N LYS A 793 25.36 -3.26 11.78
CA LYS A 793 26.38 -3.98 11.02
C LYS A 793 25.80 -4.51 9.72
N THR A 794 26.33 -4.08 8.57
CA THR A 794 25.84 -4.46 7.24
C THR A 794 26.47 -5.74 6.69
N HIS A 795 25.86 -6.27 5.62
CA HIS A 795 26.29 -7.43 4.85
C HIS A 795 27.73 -7.42 4.33
N LEU A 796 28.42 -6.26 4.30
CA LEU A 796 29.86 -6.24 4.01
C LEU A 796 30.67 -7.03 5.06
N THR A 797 30.08 -7.30 6.22
CA THR A 797 30.66 -8.14 7.29
C THR A 797 30.21 -9.61 7.25
N ASN A 798 29.52 -10.07 6.19
CA ASN A 798 29.07 -11.47 6.04
C ASN A 798 30.21 -12.51 5.93
N PHE A 799 31.48 -12.10 5.98
CA PHE A 799 32.60 -13.01 6.19
C PHE A 799 32.74 -13.48 7.65
N LEU A 800 31.95 -12.91 8.59
CA LEU A 800 31.88 -13.37 9.98
C LEU A 800 30.59 -14.17 10.25
N PRO A 801 30.66 -15.24 11.07
CA PRO A 801 29.48 -16.05 11.40
C PRO A 801 28.53 -15.33 12.38
N ARG A 802 27.21 -15.45 12.12
CA ARG A 802 26.04 -15.09 12.97
C ARG A 802 25.75 -13.60 13.21
N ILE A 803 25.37 -12.86 12.17
CA ILE A 803 24.49 -11.68 12.36
C ILE A 803 23.05 -12.20 12.41
N ARG A 804 22.40 -12.09 13.56
CA ARG A 804 20.96 -12.42 13.69
C ARG A 804 20.13 -11.36 13.01
N HIS A 805 19.15 -11.76 12.22
CA HIS A 805 18.32 -10.83 11.47
C HIS A 805 16.95 -10.59 12.13
N PRO A 806 16.34 -9.41 11.96
CA PRO A 806 14.99 -9.14 12.47
C PRO A 806 13.94 -10.14 11.99
N HIS A 807 14.15 -10.72 10.80
CA HIS A 807 13.22 -11.70 10.26
C HIS A 807 13.19 -13.02 11.04
N GLU A 808 14.21 -13.33 11.83
CA GLU A 808 14.23 -14.48 12.75
C GLU A 808 13.27 -14.27 13.93
N LEU A 809 12.96 -13.02 14.27
CA LEU A 809 12.07 -12.64 15.37
C LEU A 809 10.60 -12.52 14.93
N ILE A 810 10.28 -12.78 13.65
CA ILE A 810 8.91 -12.70 13.15
C ILE A 810 8.04 -13.75 13.85
N THR A 811 6.85 -13.35 14.27
CA THR A 811 5.87 -14.01 15.15
C THR A 811 6.19 -13.98 16.65
N GLN A 812 7.35 -13.47 17.07
CA GLN A 812 7.69 -13.34 18.48
C GLN A 812 7.19 -12.03 19.09
N ASN A 813 6.93 -12.04 20.40
CA ASN A 813 6.68 -10.83 21.17
C ASN A 813 7.99 -10.12 21.47
N ILE A 814 8.08 -8.88 21.01
CA ILE A 814 9.29 -8.07 21.13
C ILE A 814 8.96 -6.71 21.77
N LYS A 815 9.97 -6.16 22.43
CA LYS A 815 10.04 -4.78 22.87
C LYS A 815 10.85 -4.00 21.83
N VAL A 816 10.24 -2.95 21.29
CA VAL A 816 10.83 -2.07 20.30
C VAL A 816 11.07 -0.72 20.95
N THR A 817 12.31 -0.25 20.93
CA THR A 817 12.66 1.13 21.28
C THR A 817 13.12 1.87 20.03
N GLY A 818 12.75 3.13 19.92
CA GLY A 818 13.09 3.93 18.76
C GLY A 818 12.35 5.26 18.70
N TRP A 819 12.34 5.86 17.52
CA TRP A 819 11.78 7.18 17.28
C TRP A 819 10.47 7.11 16.50
N TRP A 820 9.40 7.65 17.08
CA TRP A 820 8.11 7.84 16.41
C TRP A 820 8.21 8.88 15.30
N ARG A 821 7.61 8.58 14.15
CA ARG A 821 7.52 9.47 13.00
C ARG A 821 6.09 9.58 12.51
N ARG A 822 5.57 10.81 12.46
CA ARG A 822 4.32 11.11 11.77
C ARG A 822 4.59 11.86 10.47
N GLY A 823 4.63 11.14 9.36
CA GLY A 823 4.50 11.69 8.01
C GLY A 823 3.17 11.29 7.39
N ALA A 824 3.03 11.33 6.05
CA ALA A 824 1.84 10.82 5.38
C ALA A 824 1.53 9.34 5.70
N ILE A 825 2.59 8.56 5.98
CA ILE A 825 2.53 7.26 6.63
C ILE A 825 3.17 7.44 8.00
N PRO A 826 2.61 6.90 9.10
CA PRO A 826 3.31 6.83 10.38
C PRO A 826 4.20 5.59 10.47
N TRP A 827 5.38 5.72 11.07
CA TRP A 827 6.32 4.62 11.29
C TRP A 827 7.18 4.84 12.53
N VAL A 828 7.93 3.81 12.93
CA VAL A 828 8.95 3.89 13.99
C VAL A 828 10.31 3.55 13.41
N ASP A 829 11.27 4.47 13.53
CA ASP A 829 12.68 4.16 13.24
C ASP A 829 13.26 3.44 14.46
N VAL A 830 13.69 2.19 14.26
CA VAL A 830 14.08 1.30 15.35
C VAL A 830 15.52 1.58 15.80
N GLU A 831 15.70 1.75 17.12
CA GLU A 831 17.01 1.75 17.77
C GLU A 831 17.34 0.36 18.36
N THR A 832 16.42 -0.25 19.12
CA THR A 832 16.60 -1.62 19.60
C THR A 832 15.36 -2.49 19.41
N LEU A 833 15.58 -3.75 19.03
CA LEU A 833 14.60 -4.84 19.10
C LEU A 833 15.07 -5.84 20.15
N GLU A 834 14.28 -5.99 21.20
CA GLU A 834 14.54 -6.89 22.31
C GLU A 834 13.46 -7.97 22.36
N THR A 835 13.83 -9.24 22.44
CA THR A 835 12.86 -10.30 22.77
C THR A 835 12.31 -10.10 24.18
N SER A 836 11.07 -10.53 24.45
CA SER A 836 10.46 -10.50 25.79
C SER A 836 11.37 -11.05 26.88
N ASP A 837 12.15 -12.08 26.56
CA ASP A 837 13.04 -12.78 27.49
C ASP A 837 14.41 -12.09 27.63
N SER A 838 14.59 -10.91 27.02
CA SER A 838 15.83 -10.10 26.96
C SER A 838 17.10 -10.84 26.46
N ARG A 839 16.97 -12.08 25.98
CA ARG A 839 18.06 -12.91 25.46
C ARG A 839 18.66 -12.42 24.15
N THR A 840 17.89 -11.72 23.34
CA THR A 840 18.32 -11.24 22.03
C THR A 840 18.04 -9.75 21.90
N VAL A 841 19.07 -9.00 21.53
CA VAL A 841 19.01 -7.55 21.32
C VAL A 841 19.61 -7.26 19.95
N LEU A 842 18.79 -6.75 19.04
CA LEU A 842 19.24 -6.26 17.73
C LEU A 842 19.25 -4.74 17.77
N ARG A 843 20.38 -4.14 17.39
CA ARG A 843 20.54 -2.68 17.34
C ARG A 843 20.37 -2.16 15.91
N GLY A 844 19.67 -1.04 15.81
CA GLY A 844 19.49 -0.26 14.60
C GLY A 844 20.60 0.76 14.43
N GLY A 845 21.09 0.91 13.21
CA GLY A 845 22.20 1.79 12.83
C GLY A 845 21.80 3.08 12.13
N HIS A 846 20.54 3.52 12.21
CA HIS A 846 20.07 4.69 11.45
C HIS A 846 20.94 5.94 11.62
N PRO A 847 21.30 6.37 12.85
CA PRO A 847 22.19 7.53 13.01
C PRO A 847 23.58 7.27 12.43
N LEU A 848 24.14 6.08 12.65
CA LEU A 848 25.46 5.69 12.17
C LEU A 848 25.55 5.67 10.63
N TRP A 849 24.57 5.09 9.95
CA TRP A 849 24.57 5.08 8.48
C TRP A 849 24.30 6.46 7.90
N SER A 850 23.50 7.29 8.57
CA SER A 850 23.28 8.67 8.15
C SER A 850 24.54 9.53 8.32
N THR A 851 25.33 9.34 9.38
CA THR A 851 26.62 10.04 9.52
C THR A 851 27.63 9.55 8.50
N ILE A 852 27.76 8.24 8.31
CA ILE A 852 28.66 7.65 7.30
C ILE A 852 28.33 8.19 5.91
N LEU A 853 27.06 8.19 5.52
CA LEU A 853 26.63 8.73 4.22
C LEU A 853 26.98 10.22 4.09
N ALA A 854 26.73 11.01 5.14
CA ALA A 854 27.06 12.43 5.13
C ALA A 854 28.56 12.68 4.97
N VAL A 855 29.39 11.94 5.71
CA VAL A 855 30.86 12.02 5.63
C VAL A 855 31.38 11.57 4.26
N ILE A 856 30.82 10.50 3.70
CA ILE A 856 31.18 10.06 2.34
C ILE A 856 30.85 11.14 1.32
N LEU A 857 29.67 11.75 1.41
CA LEU A 857 29.26 12.82 0.49
C LEU A 857 30.13 14.06 0.62
N THR A 858 30.48 14.48 1.84
CA THR A 858 31.36 15.65 2.05
C THR A 858 32.78 15.37 1.59
N LEU A 859 33.37 14.21 1.95
CA LEU A 859 34.72 13.83 1.51
C LEU A 859 34.79 13.64 0.00
N SER A 860 33.79 12.99 -0.60
CA SER A 860 33.68 12.88 -2.05
C SER A 860 33.62 14.26 -2.68
N GLY A 861 32.86 15.19 -2.10
CA GLY A 861 32.77 16.54 -2.65
C GLY A 861 34.04 17.37 -2.52
N VAL A 862 34.79 17.20 -1.42
CA VAL A 862 36.13 17.79 -1.28
C VAL A 862 37.10 17.18 -2.30
N TYR A 863 37.07 15.86 -2.49
CA TYR A 863 37.89 15.20 -3.50
C TYR A 863 37.55 15.71 -4.91
N LEU A 864 36.26 15.80 -5.25
CA LEU A 864 35.83 16.36 -6.53
C LEU A 864 36.34 17.79 -6.69
N ALA A 865 36.10 18.68 -5.72
CA ALA A 865 36.58 20.06 -5.79
C ALA A 865 38.12 20.16 -5.92
N SER A 866 38.88 19.21 -5.36
CA SER A 866 40.34 19.18 -5.47
C SER A 866 40.88 18.75 -6.84
N GLN A 867 40.04 18.11 -7.68
CA GLN A 867 40.39 17.82 -9.08
C GLN A 867 40.27 19.05 -9.99
N GLY A 868 39.74 20.15 -9.45
CA GLY A 868 39.65 21.43 -10.15
C GLY A 868 41.00 22.14 -10.32
N GLY A 869 41.08 23.04 -11.29
CA GLY A 869 42.24 23.91 -11.51
C GLY A 869 43.38 23.36 -12.38
N TRP A 870 43.13 22.32 -13.18
CA TRP A 870 44.10 21.75 -14.13
C TRP A 870 43.62 21.84 -15.57
#